data_AF-A0AAJ2JCD7-F1
#
_entry.id   AF-A0AAJ2JCD7-F1
#
_cell.length_a   1.000
_cell.length_b   1.000
_cell.length_c   1.000
_cell.angle_alpha   90.00
_cell.angle_beta   90.00
_cell.angle_gamma   90.00
#
_symmetry.space_group_name_H-M   'P 1'
#
loop_
_entity.id
_entity.type
_entity.pdbx_description
1 polymer ?
#
loop_
_entity_poly.entity_id
_entity_poly.type
_entity_poly.pdbx_seq_one_letter_code
_entity_poly.pdbx_strand_id
1 'polypeptide(L)'
;MGRLDEKTFGENISLFNGQLSFSVTDIAIPGNAGPPVELVRKRSISERYLYQDSKPGDLAGFYDWDIDIPHLEGVFSARGWVVGPDNDASRFQRCSQQKKPYIGDGMGSFPEAAFWNGYGLNLPGDGTSQMLVASAGVPMPADGLTYAWVTTGNVRIRCLPQTQNGVPGEAFLALAPDGTKYYLNWVVTREMPLFSYRDNPLAPTRVLSRSHVFFLATRVEDRFGNWVNYGYSGDKLTSISSSDGRSISIAYNGERISSASANGRTWTYQYREPGTLGSRIDGGLAAVVQPDGTRWTYTVTGTLRPPTFGPTQEGSECDPRMGTVYGPYSYTVGHPSGATAAYSLAYRYFYRATDISPCSSPEQIPYTGVWSLQQRTISGAGLPAMTTSYSIQDGFSAGGRWTTITQPDSSVVSYRFGVRPRIDEGKILETRTANAAGATLEGVTYQYLAKEDAAGQFIPLVGQSLSIMTPAEGLIQPQKLAVTLREGTSYTERVDRFDAFARPVETYSGSDVGVSKDRTTFHDDLSSWTLGQKARVVDIDTGIEQSRTEYNAQSLPQTTWLFGKLKQTLAYDALGNVVQAKDGNGNITQMQDYKRGTPRRVVYADGTSISATVDDNGWLLSKTDETAATTVFAYDAMGRVSLIRYPSDDTVGWNDTVINHQRTASTERGLAAGHWREIEATGNARRITYRDALLRPVLREEYDATNRSSTLRQVINAYDHAGRTTFQSNPGRYRLGEP
;
A
#
# COMPACT_ATOMS: atom_id res chain seq x y z
N MET A 1 11.39 -20.76 -2.13
CA MET A 1 10.25 -19.81 -2.29
C MET A 1 9.73 -19.35 -0.93
N GLY A 2 9.29 -18.09 -0.82
CA GLY A 2 8.68 -17.55 0.41
C GLY A 2 7.26 -18.06 0.63
N ARG A 3 6.83 -18.17 1.89
CA ARG A 3 5.45 -18.50 2.26
C ARG A 3 4.56 -17.30 1.95
N LEU A 4 3.36 -17.58 1.42
CA LEU A 4 2.33 -16.59 1.16
C LEU A 4 1.39 -16.45 2.36
N ASP A 5 0.79 -15.27 2.47
CA ASP A 5 -0.20 -14.93 3.49
C ASP A 5 -1.55 -14.57 2.86
N GLU A 6 -2.49 -14.19 3.72
CA GLU A 6 -3.83 -13.79 3.29
C GLU A 6 -3.88 -12.43 2.56
N LYS A 7 -2.80 -11.65 2.46
CA LYS A 7 -2.77 -10.37 1.72
C LYS A 7 -2.00 -10.48 0.41
N THR A 8 -1.58 -11.68 0.07
CA THR A 8 -0.72 -11.95 -1.09
C THR A 8 -1.38 -11.64 -2.45
N PHE A 9 -2.70 -11.49 -2.53
CA PHE A 9 -3.39 -11.15 -3.78
C PHE A 9 -3.41 -9.64 -4.06
N GLY A 10 -2.80 -8.84 -3.18
CA GLY A 10 -2.70 -7.39 -3.30
C GLY A 10 -3.98 -6.65 -2.94
N GLU A 11 -4.95 -7.30 -2.32
CA GLU A 11 -6.22 -6.67 -1.96
C GLU A 11 -6.08 -5.64 -0.84
N ASN A 12 -6.89 -4.59 -0.92
CA ASN A 12 -7.17 -3.68 0.17
C ASN A 12 -8.69 -3.56 0.30
N ILE A 13 -9.18 -3.83 1.52
CA ILE A 13 -10.61 -3.87 1.84
C ILE A 13 -10.88 -2.77 2.87
N SER A 14 -11.71 -1.80 2.48
CA SER A 14 -12.23 -0.82 3.43
C SER A 14 -13.17 -1.51 4.41
N LEU A 15 -12.78 -1.57 5.69
CA LEU A 15 -13.61 -2.14 6.74
C LEU A 15 -14.84 -1.29 7.06
N PHE A 16 -14.90 -0.03 6.59
CA PHE A 16 -16.00 0.89 6.86
C PHE A 16 -17.20 0.73 5.91
N ASN A 17 -16.95 0.36 4.65
CA ASN A 17 -17.97 0.26 3.59
C ASN A 17 -17.80 -0.97 2.66
N GLY A 18 -16.77 -1.78 2.88
CA GLY A 18 -16.48 -2.99 2.10
C GLY A 18 -15.93 -2.73 0.71
N GLN A 19 -15.51 -1.51 0.39
CA GLN A 19 -14.89 -1.20 -0.90
C GLN A 19 -13.63 -2.06 -1.08
N LEU A 20 -13.54 -2.72 -2.23
CA LEU A 20 -12.41 -3.56 -2.60
C LEU A 20 -11.52 -2.81 -3.60
N SER A 21 -10.22 -2.83 -3.34
CA SER A 21 -9.20 -2.39 -4.29
C SER A 21 -8.02 -3.36 -4.30
N PHE A 22 -7.12 -3.22 -5.25
CA PHE A 22 -5.94 -4.04 -5.42
C PHE A 22 -4.72 -3.17 -5.72
N SER A 23 -3.55 -3.59 -5.23
CA SER A 23 -2.25 -3.02 -5.52
C SER A 23 -1.23 -4.16 -5.64
N VAL A 24 -0.57 -4.28 -6.79
CA VAL A 24 0.41 -5.34 -7.06
C VAL A 24 1.67 -4.73 -7.65
N THR A 25 2.83 -5.05 -7.06
CA THR A 25 4.15 -4.68 -7.60
C THR A 25 4.61 -5.77 -8.56
N ASP A 26 4.74 -5.44 -9.85
CA ASP A 26 5.21 -6.40 -10.87
C ASP A 26 6.73 -6.46 -10.94
N ILE A 27 7.38 -5.30 -10.85
CA ILE A 27 8.84 -5.14 -10.94
C ILE A 27 9.29 -4.27 -9.77
N ALA A 28 10.28 -4.73 -9.01
CA ALA A 28 10.99 -3.93 -8.02
C ALA A 28 12.50 -4.19 -8.16
N ILE A 29 13.30 -3.12 -8.29
CA ILE A 29 14.76 -3.21 -8.39
C ILE A 29 15.38 -2.60 -7.11
N PRO A 30 16.06 -3.39 -6.26
CA PRO A 30 16.67 -2.89 -5.03
C PRO A 30 17.70 -1.80 -5.33
N GLY A 31 17.62 -0.66 -4.64
CA GLY A 31 18.62 0.42 -4.72
C GLY A 31 19.66 0.34 -3.60
N ASN A 32 20.74 1.11 -3.70
CA ASN A 32 21.67 1.33 -2.58
C ASN A 32 20.99 2.11 -1.45
N ALA A 33 20.80 3.39 -1.72
CA ALA A 33 20.00 4.33 -0.96
C ALA A 33 19.10 5.10 -1.96
N GLY A 34 18.02 5.67 -1.46
CA GLY A 34 17.14 6.54 -2.23
C GLY A 34 15.86 5.92 -2.78
N PRO A 35 15.15 6.65 -3.65
CA PRO A 35 13.76 6.33 -3.97
C PRO A 35 13.60 4.96 -4.65
N PRO A 36 12.46 4.28 -4.46
CA PRO A 36 12.19 2.98 -5.06
C PRO A 36 12.06 3.08 -6.58
N VAL A 37 12.52 2.04 -7.29
CA VAL A 37 12.31 1.84 -8.73
C VAL A 37 11.40 0.64 -8.89
N GLU A 38 10.11 0.93 -9.03
CA GLU A 38 9.05 -0.07 -9.01
C GLU A 38 8.02 0.21 -10.10
N LEU A 39 7.48 -0.86 -10.70
CA LEU A 39 6.28 -0.81 -11.52
C LEU A 39 5.14 -1.43 -10.73
N VAL A 40 4.23 -0.58 -10.27
CA VAL A 40 3.08 -0.95 -9.45
C VAL A 40 1.80 -0.68 -10.23
N ARG A 41 0.83 -1.58 -10.08
CA ARG A 41 -0.48 -1.51 -10.73
C ARG A 41 -1.57 -1.53 -9.67
N LYS A 42 -2.51 -0.59 -9.77
CA LYS A 42 -3.63 -0.44 -8.84
C LYS A 42 -4.96 -0.59 -9.55
N ARG A 43 -5.97 -1.06 -8.82
CA ARG A 43 -7.35 -1.13 -9.31
C ARG A 43 -8.33 -0.95 -8.16
N SER A 44 -9.26 -0.02 -8.30
CA SER A 44 -10.41 0.07 -7.40
C SER A 44 -11.63 -0.60 -8.05
N ILE A 45 -12.32 -1.48 -7.30
CA ILE A 45 -13.61 -2.02 -7.72
C ILE A 45 -14.68 -0.95 -7.46
N SER A 46 -14.98 -0.18 -8.49
CA SER A 46 -15.91 0.94 -8.46
C SER A 46 -16.83 0.90 -9.68
N GLU A 47 -17.88 1.72 -9.66
CA GLU A 47 -18.86 1.80 -10.74
C GLU A 47 -18.22 2.06 -12.12
N ARG A 48 -18.75 1.38 -13.15
CA ARG A 48 -18.43 1.65 -14.56
C ARG A 48 -19.67 2.10 -15.32
N TYR A 49 -19.56 3.25 -15.99
CA TYR A 49 -20.68 3.86 -16.72
C TYR A 49 -20.76 3.44 -18.21
N LEU A 50 -19.65 3.04 -18.84
CA LEU A 50 -19.60 2.62 -20.25
C LEU A 50 -19.01 1.21 -20.43
N TYR A 51 -19.46 0.51 -21.48
CA TYR A 51 -19.13 -0.90 -21.77
C TYR A 51 -17.79 -1.11 -22.47
N GLN A 52 -17.24 -0.09 -23.15
CA GLN A 52 -16.29 -0.31 -24.25
C GLN A 52 -14.85 0.20 -24.07
N ASP A 53 -14.54 0.97 -23.02
CA ASP A 53 -13.16 1.43 -22.78
C ASP A 53 -12.86 1.52 -21.28
N SER A 54 -11.57 1.70 -20.94
CA SER A 54 -11.11 2.12 -19.61
C SER A 54 -12.07 3.13 -19.01
N LYS A 55 -12.42 2.99 -17.73
CA LYS A 55 -13.36 3.89 -17.07
C LYS A 55 -12.91 5.35 -17.35
N PRO A 56 -13.76 6.17 -18.00
CA PRO A 56 -13.34 7.52 -18.37
C PRO A 56 -12.92 8.30 -17.14
N GLY A 57 -11.73 8.90 -17.18
CA GLY A 57 -11.10 9.59 -16.07
C GLY A 57 -9.97 8.82 -15.39
N ASP A 58 -9.83 7.51 -15.56
CA ASP A 58 -8.73 6.74 -14.94
C ASP A 58 -7.39 7.02 -15.66
N LEU A 59 -6.28 6.94 -14.93
CA LEU A 59 -4.93 7.14 -15.49
C LEU A 59 -4.60 6.04 -16.52
N ALA A 60 -5.08 4.83 -16.24
CA ALA A 60 -5.04 3.61 -17.04
C ALA A 60 -3.60 3.18 -17.39
N GLY A 61 -3.45 2.47 -18.53
CA GLY A 61 -2.23 1.82 -18.97
C GLY A 61 -2.36 0.30 -19.00
N PHE A 62 -3.02 -0.29 -17.99
CA PHE A 62 -3.34 -1.72 -17.95
C PHE A 62 -4.84 -1.98 -18.22
N TYR A 63 -5.42 -1.19 -19.13
CA TYR A 63 -6.85 -1.16 -19.43
C TYR A 63 -7.70 -0.69 -18.24
N ASP A 64 -8.05 -1.59 -17.34
CA ASP A 64 -8.89 -1.30 -16.16
C ASP A 64 -8.13 -1.34 -14.83
N TRP A 65 -6.81 -1.33 -14.94
CA TRP A 65 -5.87 -1.11 -13.86
C TRP A 65 -5.04 0.13 -14.21
N ASP A 66 -4.81 0.96 -13.21
CA ASP A 66 -3.97 2.14 -13.28
C ASP A 66 -2.52 1.78 -13.01
N ILE A 67 -1.61 2.50 -13.67
CA ILE A 67 -0.24 2.57 -13.23
C ILE A 67 -0.15 3.43 -11.95
N ASP A 68 0.49 2.93 -10.91
CA ASP A 68 0.65 3.67 -9.66
C ASP A 68 1.94 4.48 -9.68
N ILE A 69 1.78 5.77 -9.99
CA ILE A 69 2.85 6.76 -10.07
C ILE A 69 2.50 7.88 -9.10
N PRO A 70 3.47 8.52 -8.41
CA PRO A 70 3.18 9.69 -7.61
C PRO A 70 2.55 10.79 -8.49
N HIS A 71 1.39 11.31 -8.07
CA HIS A 71 0.67 12.33 -8.85
C HIS A 71 -0.24 13.20 -7.98
N LEU A 72 -0.54 14.39 -8.50
CA LEU A 72 -1.63 15.24 -8.03
C LEU A 72 -2.78 15.17 -9.05
N GLU A 73 -4.02 15.09 -8.59
CA GLU A 73 -5.20 14.89 -9.43
C GLU A 73 -6.39 15.75 -9.01
N GLY A 74 -7.34 15.92 -9.93
CA GLY A 74 -8.63 16.55 -9.67
C GLY A 74 -9.56 16.54 -10.88
N VAL A 75 -10.87 16.59 -10.62
CA VAL A 75 -11.89 16.64 -11.68
C VAL A 75 -12.29 18.09 -11.96
N PHE A 76 -12.18 18.50 -13.22
CA PHE A 76 -12.40 19.88 -13.67
C PHE A 76 -13.45 19.94 -14.79
N SER A 77 -13.85 21.15 -15.18
CA SER A 77 -14.56 21.33 -16.45
C SER A 77 -13.65 20.96 -17.63
N ALA A 78 -14.21 20.84 -18.84
CA ALA A 78 -13.44 20.57 -20.06
C ALA A 78 -12.32 21.61 -20.38
N ARG A 79 -12.25 22.71 -19.63
CA ARG A 79 -11.14 23.69 -19.68
C ARG A 79 -9.87 23.21 -18.96
N GLY A 80 -9.93 22.08 -18.24
CA GLY A 80 -8.84 21.59 -17.41
C GLY A 80 -8.67 22.41 -16.11
N TRP A 81 -7.48 22.33 -15.51
CA TRP A 81 -7.18 23.03 -14.26
C TRP A 81 -6.80 24.50 -14.51
N VAL A 82 -7.83 25.34 -14.57
CA VAL A 82 -7.75 26.81 -14.62
C VAL A 82 -8.47 27.44 -13.42
N VAL A 83 -8.00 28.61 -13.00
CA VAL A 83 -8.48 29.32 -11.80
C VAL A 83 -9.04 30.72 -12.10
N GLY A 84 -9.23 31.05 -13.38
CA GLY A 84 -9.74 32.35 -13.83
C GLY A 84 -10.29 32.32 -15.26
N PRO A 85 -10.89 33.43 -15.71
CA PRO A 85 -11.52 33.55 -17.02
C PRO A 85 -10.51 33.52 -18.18
N ASP A 86 -10.99 33.27 -19.40
CA ASP A 86 -10.12 33.00 -20.54
C ASP A 86 -9.27 34.20 -20.99
N ASN A 87 -9.70 35.41 -20.62
CA ASN A 87 -9.00 36.67 -20.85
C ASN A 87 -8.01 37.03 -19.72
N ASP A 88 -7.90 36.22 -18.68
CA ASP A 88 -6.98 36.43 -17.55
C ASP A 88 -5.75 35.55 -17.68
N ALA A 89 -4.58 36.17 -17.86
CA ALA A 89 -3.31 35.46 -17.95
C ALA A 89 -2.96 34.67 -16.66
N SER A 90 -3.50 35.10 -15.51
CA SER A 90 -3.33 34.42 -14.22
C SER A 90 -4.18 33.15 -14.08
N ARG A 91 -5.05 32.83 -15.06
CA ARG A 91 -5.89 31.60 -15.02
C ARG A 91 -5.09 30.31 -14.90
N PHE A 92 -3.81 30.35 -15.26
CA PHE A 92 -2.88 29.22 -15.19
C PHE A 92 -2.02 29.20 -13.89
N GLN A 93 -2.22 30.16 -12.99
CA GLN A 93 -1.58 30.24 -11.66
C GLN A 93 -2.33 29.39 -10.62
N ARG A 94 -2.56 28.12 -10.97
CA ARG A 94 -3.38 27.17 -10.20
C ARG A 94 -2.79 26.77 -8.84
N CYS A 95 -1.49 26.93 -8.65
CA CYS A 95 -0.82 26.62 -7.38
C CYS A 95 -0.79 27.86 -6.47
N SER A 96 -0.37 29.01 -7.00
CA SER A 96 -0.11 30.21 -6.19
C SER A 96 -1.40 30.97 -5.82
N GLN A 97 -2.44 30.93 -6.65
CA GLN A 97 -3.69 31.65 -6.38
C GLN A 97 -4.56 31.01 -5.30
N GLN A 98 -4.35 29.73 -4.97
CA GLN A 98 -5.17 28.98 -4.00
C GLN A 98 -6.68 29.15 -4.23
N LYS A 99 -7.08 29.11 -5.51
CA LYS A 99 -8.46 29.27 -5.94
C LYS A 99 -9.07 27.93 -6.33
N LYS A 100 -10.38 27.90 -6.21
CA LYS A 100 -11.19 26.82 -6.74
C LYS A 100 -11.15 26.76 -8.28
N PRO A 101 -11.52 25.62 -8.88
CA PRO A 101 -11.66 25.49 -10.32
C PRO A 101 -12.59 26.54 -10.93
N TYR A 102 -12.16 27.16 -12.02
CA TYR A 102 -13.03 28.03 -12.81
C TYR A 102 -13.76 27.22 -13.89
N ILE A 103 -15.09 27.36 -13.94
CA ILE A 103 -15.97 26.59 -14.84
C ILE A 103 -16.52 27.40 -16.02
N GLY A 104 -16.22 28.70 -16.13
CA GLY A 104 -16.71 29.57 -17.20
C GLY A 104 -17.78 30.58 -16.76
N ASP A 105 -17.83 31.71 -17.45
CA ASP A 105 -18.84 32.74 -17.24
C ASP A 105 -20.23 32.23 -17.64
N GLY A 106 -21.25 32.54 -16.83
CA GLY A 106 -22.62 32.07 -17.04
C GLY A 106 -22.88 30.61 -16.61
N MET A 107 -21.84 29.85 -16.26
CA MET A 107 -21.97 28.50 -15.66
C MET A 107 -22.04 28.51 -14.13
N GLY A 108 -22.01 29.70 -13.50
CA GLY A 108 -21.97 29.90 -12.05
C GLY A 108 -23.17 29.41 -11.25
N SER A 109 -24.11 28.71 -11.88
CA SER A 109 -25.22 28.04 -11.21
C SER A 109 -24.91 26.59 -10.83
N PHE A 110 -23.82 25.97 -11.33
CA PHE A 110 -23.42 24.63 -10.89
C PHE A 110 -22.87 24.65 -9.46
N PRO A 111 -23.44 23.88 -8.51
CA PRO A 111 -22.81 23.68 -7.23
C PRO A 111 -21.51 22.92 -7.41
N GLU A 112 -20.43 23.54 -6.97
CA GLU A 112 -19.07 23.04 -7.05
C GLU A 112 -18.90 21.65 -6.42
N ALA A 113 -19.50 21.47 -5.24
CA ALA A 113 -19.55 20.20 -4.51
C ALA A 113 -20.20 19.06 -5.33
N ALA A 114 -20.97 19.36 -6.38
CA ALA A 114 -21.62 18.33 -7.16
C ALA A 114 -20.70 17.69 -8.20
N PHE A 115 -19.61 18.36 -8.62
CA PHE A 115 -18.71 17.83 -9.65
C PHE A 115 -17.24 17.75 -9.23
N TRP A 116 -16.84 18.44 -8.16
CA TRP A 116 -15.45 18.54 -7.72
C TRP A 116 -15.32 18.31 -6.20
N ASN A 117 -14.32 17.49 -5.84
CA ASN A 117 -14.15 16.94 -4.49
C ASN A 117 -12.81 17.33 -3.86
N GLY A 118 -12.19 18.42 -4.32
CA GLY A 118 -10.87 18.83 -3.88
C GLY A 118 -9.74 18.34 -4.79
N TYR A 119 -8.52 18.43 -4.28
CA TYR A 119 -7.30 18.10 -5.00
C TYR A 119 -6.62 16.92 -4.31
N GLY A 120 -6.58 15.77 -4.98
CA GLY A 120 -6.00 14.53 -4.45
C GLY A 120 -4.50 14.47 -4.74
N LEU A 121 -3.70 14.13 -3.74
CA LEU A 121 -2.26 13.87 -3.85
C LEU A 121 -2.01 12.40 -3.52
N ASN A 122 -1.61 11.61 -4.52
CA ASN A 122 -1.20 10.22 -4.35
C ASN A 122 0.34 10.17 -4.29
N LEU A 123 0.89 9.84 -3.13
CA LEU A 123 2.31 9.53 -2.94
C LEU A 123 2.48 8.09 -2.45
N PRO A 124 3.60 7.41 -2.77
CA PRO A 124 3.90 6.09 -2.25
C PRO A 124 3.85 6.08 -0.71
N GLY A 125 3.16 5.10 -0.12
CA GLY A 125 3.06 4.93 1.34
C GLY A 125 1.97 5.74 2.05
N ASP A 126 1.53 6.86 1.48
CA ASP A 126 0.58 7.78 2.15
C ASP A 126 -0.87 7.66 1.66
N GLY A 127 -1.12 6.84 0.63
CA GLY A 127 -2.40 6.81 -0.06
C GLY A 127 -2.75 8.18 -0.69
N THR A 128 -4.01 8.36 -1.08
CA THR A 128 -4.48 9.65 -1.59
C THR A 128 -4.80 10.59 -0.41
N SER A 129 -4.01 11.65 -0.28
CA SER A 129 -4.22 12.75 0.68
C SER A 129 -4.87 13.95 0.01
N GLN A 130 -5.64 14.76 0.75
CA GLN A 130 -6.15 16.03 0.22
C GLN A 130 -5.08 17.13 0.32
N MET A 131 -4.95 17.94 -0.74
CA MET A 131 -4.14 19.15 -0.74
C MET A 131 -4.94 20.33 -0.17
N LEU A 132 -4.45 20.89 0.93
CA LEU A 132 -5.17 21.87 1.75
C LEU A 132 -4.44 23.21 1.76
N VAL A 133 -5.19 24.30 1.79
CA VAL A 133 -4.65 25.64 2.05
C VAL A 133 -4.20 25.66 3.50
N ALA A 134 -2.89 25.85 3.73
CA ALA A 134 -2.32 25.78 5.07
C ALA A 134 -2.93 26.83 6.03
N SER A 135 -3.29 26.40 7.24
CA SER A 135 -3.73 27.30 8.30
C SER A 135 -2.59 28.21 8.77
N ALA A 136 -2.87 29.35 9.39
CA ALA A 136 -1.82 30.17 9.97
C ALA A 136 -1.09 29.42 11.10
N GLY A 137 0.24 29.53 11.14
CA GLY A 137 1.07 29.02 12.23
C GLY A 137 1.42 27.53 12.18
N VAL A 138 0.94 26.76 11.19
CA VAL A 138 1.37 25.36 11.05
C VAL A 138 2.87 25.28 10.76
N PRO A 139 3.63 24.34 11.38
CA PRO A 139 5.07 24.25 11.17
C PRO A 139 5.42 24.08 9.69
N MET A 140 6.41 24.81 9.18
CA MET A 140 6.79 24.80 7.75
C MET A 140 8.30 24.61 7.57
N PRO A 141 8.76 24.21 6.37
CA PRO A 141 10.19 24.09 6.09
C PRO A 141 10.92 25.40 6.34
N ALA A 142 12.08 25.31 6.99
CA ALA A 142 12.96 26.43 7.31
C ALA A 142 14.05 26.60 6.24
N ASP A 143 13.68 26.48 4.97
CA ASP A 143 14.57 26.56 3.80
C ASP A 143 14.47 27.90 3.05
N GLY A 144 13.66 28.83 3.57
CA GLY A 144 13.42 30.15 2.96
C GLY A 144 12.48 30.14 1.76
N LEU A 145 11.84 29.00 1.45
CA LEU A 145 10.88 28.86 0.36
C LEU A 145 9.44 28.98 0.87
N THR A 146 8.54 29.38 -0.03
CA THR A 146 7.11 29.48 0.27
C THR A 146 6.38 28.21 -0.13
N TYR A 147 5.57 27.69 0.79
CA TYR A 147 4.73 26.50 0.58
C TYR A 147 3.26 26.90 0.70
N ALA A 148 2.56 26.90 -0.43
CA ALA A 148 1.17 27.30 -0.49
C ALA A 148 0.22 26.23 0.10
N TRP A 149 0.61 24.95 0.09
CA TRP A 149 -0.31 23.89 0.50
C TRP A 149 0.33 22.90 1.47
N VAL A 150 -0.55 22.17 2.17
CA VAL A 150 -0.20 21.16 3.16
C VAL A 150 -1.15 19.96 3.08
N THR A 151 -0.70 18.79 3.54
CA THR A 151 -1.58 17.64 3.81
C THR A 151 -1.64 17.34 5.32
N THR A 152 -2.59 16.53 5.76
CA THR A 152 -2.62 16.03 7.15
C THR A 152 -1.40 15.16 7.51
N GLY A 153 -0.69 14.63 6.51
CA GLY A 153 0.57 13.91 6.66
C GLY A 153 1.81 14.81 6.70
N ASN A 154 1.67 16.13 6.85
CA ASN A 154 2.77 17.10 6.84
C ASN A 154 3.58 17.15 5.53
N VAL A 155 2.97 16.76 4.40
CA VAL A 155 3.54 17.02 3.08
C VAL A 155 3.33 18.49 2.75
N ARG A 156 4.38 19.18 2.30
CA ARG A 156 4.38 20.60 1.97
C ARG A 156 4.48 20.79 0.46
N ILE A 157 3.60 21.57 -0.15
CA ILE A 157 3.58 21.75 -1.61
C ILE A 157 3.85 23.21 -1.97
N ARG A 158 4.79 23.40 -2.90
CA ARG A 158 5.15 24.69 -3.49
C ARG A 158 4.99 24.67 -5.00
N CYS A 159 4.96 25.85 -5.59
CA CYS A 159 4.71 26.03 -7.02
C CYS A 159 6.00 25.92 -7.83
N LEU A 160 5.92 25.22 -8.95
CA LEU A 160 6.90 25.26 -10.03
C LEU A 160 6.37 26.20 -11.12
N PRO A 161 7.24 26.97 -11.80
CA PRO A 161 6.80 28.04 -12.70
C PRO A 161 6.15 27.52 -13.99
N GLN A 162 6.46 26.29 -14.40
CA GLN A 162 5.99 25.70 -15.65
C GLN A 162 5.87 24.18 -15.55
N THR A 163 5.02 23.61 -16.39
CA THR A 163 4.97 22.17 -16.65
C THR A 163 6.13 21.75 -17.55
N GLN A 164 6.53 20.48 -17.48
CA GLN A 164 7.63 19.96 -18.28
C GLN A 164 7.21 19.57 -19.71
N ASN A 165 5.94 19.22 -19.93
CA ASN A 165 5.40 18.84 -21.24
C ASN A 165 4.76 20.00 -22.01
N GLY A 166 4.95 21.24 -21.57
CA GLY A 166 4.53 22.44 -22.30
C GLY A 166 3.06 22.84 -22.12
N VAL A 167 2.29 22.16 -21.26
CA VAL A 167 0.93 22.59 -20.89
C VAL A 167 1.03 23.93 -20.13
N PRO A 168 0.31 24.99 -20.53
CA PRO A 168 0.46 26.31 -19.91
C PRO A 168 0.21 26.31 -18.40
N GLY A 169 1.07 27.02 -17.66
CA GLY A 169 0.89 27.32 -16.24
C GLY A 169 1.82 26.66 -15.26
N GLU A 170 1.55 26.92 -13.98
CA GLU A 170 2.30 26.40 -12.86
C GLU A 170 2.19 24.87 -12.74
N ALA A 171 3.18 24.26 -12.10
CA ALA A 171 3.18 22.87 -11.67
C ALA A 171 3.50 22.79 -10.17
N PHE A 172 3.74 21.60 -9.63
CA PHE A 172 3.83 21.39 -8.19
C PHE A 172 5.11 20.64 -7.81
N LEU A 173 5.67 21.01 -6.66
CA LEU A 173 6.68 20.22 -5.97
C LEU A 173 6.15 19.91 -4.57
N ALA A 174 5.98 18.62 -4.27
CA ALA A 174 5.63 18.14 -2.95
C ALA A 174 6.88 17.71 -2.18
N LEU A 175 7.01 18.15 -0.94
CA LEU A 175 8.09 17.82 -0.01
C LEU A 175 7.51 17.00 1.14
N ALA A 176 7.84 15.71 1.17
CA ALA A 176 7.41 14.75 2.18
C ALA A 176 8.20 14.92 3.49
N PRO A 177 7.64 14.50 4.64
CA PRO A 177 8.24 14.69 5.97
C PRO A 177 9.55 13.90 6.22
N ASP A 178 10.03 13.14 5.25
CA ASP A 178 11.34 12.47 5.24
C ASP A 178 12.40 13.25 4.42
N GLY A 179 12.04 14.43 3.90
CA GLY A 179 12.85 15.26 3.02
C GLY A 179 12.78 14.87 1.54
N THR A 180 11.97 13.88 1.16
CA THR A 180 11.81 13.45 -0.24
C THR A 180 10.98 14.46 -1.04
N LYS A 181 11.49 14.84 -2.21
CA LYS A 181 10.90 15.78 -3.15
C LYS A 181 10.25 15.05 -4.31
N TYR A 182 9.01 15.40 -4.64
CA TYR A 182 8.26 14.89 -5.77
C TYR A 182 7.97 16.04 -6.74
N TYR A 183 8.54 15.96 -7.94
CA TYR A 183 8.34 16.94 -9.01
C TYR A 183 7.13 16.54 -9.86
N LEU A 184 5.97 17.12 -9.57
CA LEU A 184 4.67 16.81 -10.16
C LEU A 184 4.36 17.83 -11.26
N ASN A 185 4.94 17.61 -12.45
CA ASN A 185 4.99 18.60 -13.52
C ASN A 185 4.80 18.01 -14.93
N TRP A 186 4.33 16.77 -15.06
CA TRP A 186 3.87 16.21 -16.34
C TRP A 186 2.35 16.14 -16.39
N VAL A 187 1.71 16.95 -17.23
CA VAL A 187 0.25 17.06 -17.22
C VAL A 187 -0.40 16.06 -18.17
N VAL A 188 -1.33 15.25 -17.65
CA VAL A 188 -2.18 14.33 -18.43
C VAL A 188 -3.63 14.67 -18.18
N THR A 189 -4.47 14.59 -19.21
CA THR A 189 -5.91 14.86 -19.12
C THR A 189 -6.69 13.68 -19.68
N ARG A 190 -7.71 13.25 -18.95
CA ARG A 190 -8.63 12.17 -19.33
C ARG A 190 -10.04 12.74 -19.43
N GLU A 191 -10.74 12.42 -20.49
CA GLU A 191 -12.14 12.80 -20.62
C GLU A 191 -13.00 12.07 -19.59
N MET A 192 -14.01 12.77 -19.06
CA MET A 192 -14.98 12.18 -18.14
C MET A 192 -16.40 12.28 -18.73
N PRO A 193 -17.34 11.43 -18.28
CA PRO A 193 -18.71 11.48 -18.75
C PRO A 193 -19.35 12.82 -18.39
N LEU A 194 -20.26 13.27 -19.28
CA LEU A 194 -21.09 14.46 -19.06
C LEU A 194 -21.77 14.39 -17.70
N PHE A 195 -21.64 15.47 -16.93
CA PHE A 195 -22.30 15.61 -15.64
C PHE A 195 -23.61 16.35 -15.82
N SER A 196 -24.73 15.70 -15.49
CA SER A 196 -26.05 16.32 -15.53
C SER A 196 -26.48 16.69 -14.12
N TYR A 197 -26.99 17.91 -13.94
CA TYR A 197 -27.42 18.41 -12.64
C TYR A 197 -28.76 19.15 -12.76
N ARG A 198 -29.60 19.02 -11.73
CA ARG A 198 -30.85 19.78 -11.54
C ARG A 198 -30.90 20.33 -10.12
N ASP A 199 -31.34 21.58 -9.95
CA ASP A 199 -31.50 22.16 -8.60
C ASP A 199 -32.70 21.51 -7.85
N ASN A 200 -33.70 21.04 -8.59
CA ASN A 200 -34.85 20.28 -8.11
C ASN A 200 -35.50 19.51 -9.29
N PRO A 201 -36.45 18.58 -9.07
CA PRO A 201 -37.09 17.80 -10.13
C PRO A 201 -37.65 18.59 -11.31
N LEU A 202 -38.16 19.79 -11.03
CA LEU A 202 -38.85 20.64 -12.00
C LEU A 202 -37.90 21.63 -12.69
N ALA A 203 -36.64 21.75 -12.22
CA ALA A 203 -35.62 22.61 -12.81
C ALA A 203 -35.09 22.04 -14.14
N PRO A 204 -34.66 22.89 -15.09
CA PRO A 204 -34.01 22.44 -16.31
C PRO A 204 -32.70 21.70 -16.01
N THR A 205 -32.41 20.64 -16.77
CA THR A 205 -31.13 19.94 -16.66
C THR A 205 -30.01 20.78 -17.22
N ARG A 206 -28.99 21.03 -16.40
CA ARG A 206 -27.73 21.61 -16.83
C ARG A 206 -26.73 20.50 -17.07
N VAL A 207 -25.90 20.63 -18.10
CA VAL A 207 -24.87 19.64 -18.43
C VAL A 207 -23.48 20.28 -18.40
N LEU A 208 -22.53 19.64 -17.72
CA LEU A 208 -21.14 20.05 -17.63
C LEU A 208 -20.24 18.97 -18.25
N SER A 209 -19.45 19.35 -19.24
CA SER A 209 -18.36 18.52 -19.74
C SER A 209 -17.18 18.59 -18.76
N ARG A 210 -16.60 17.44 -18.43
CA ARG A 210 -15.58 17.31 -17.40
C ARG A 210 -14.32 16.61 -17.90
N SER A 211 -13.22 16.88 -17.24
CA SER A 211 -11.94 16.22 -17.46
C SER A 211 -11.26 15.90 -16.14
N HIS A 212 -10.66 14.72 -16.03
CA HIS A 212 -9.76 14.39 -14.94
C HIS A 212 -8.34 14.83 -15.32
N VAL A 213 -7.73 15.71 -14.54
CA VAL A 213 -6.40 16.26 -14.81
C VAL A 213 -5.41 15.74 -13.78
N PHE A 214 -4.29 15.22 -14.26
CA PHE A 214 -3.20 14.68 -13.47
C PHE A 214 -1.93 15.50 -13.67
N PHE A 215 -1.17 15.72 -12.60
CA PHE A 215 0.21 16.17 -12.60
C PHE A 215 1.07 15.00 -12.13
N LEU A 216 1.57 14.22 -13.08
CA LEU A 216 2.39 13.05 -12.83
C LEU A 216 3.82 13.46 -12.44
N ALA A 217 4.44 12.65 -11.59
CA ALA A 217 5.85 12.82 -11.24
C ALA A 217 6.75 12.66 -12.45
N THR A 218 7.72 13.55 -12.63
CA THR A 218 8.83 13.40 -13.59
C THR A 218 10.13 13.01 -12.89
N ARG A 219 10.25 13.37 -11.61
CA ARG A 219 11.38 13.08 -10.75
C ARG A 219 10.93 12.93 -9.30
N VAL A 220 11.52 11.97 -8.61
CA VAL A 220 11.50 11.84 -7.15
C VAL A 220 12.95 11.87 -6.68
N GLU A 221 13.25 12.66 -5.67
CA GLU A 221 14.61 12.87 -5.17
C GLU A 221 14.60 12.89 -3.65
N ASP A 222 15.44 12.06 -3.04
CA ASP A 222 15.58 12.06 -1.58
C ASP A 222 16.44 13.24 -1.09
N ARG A 223 16.58 13.37 0.23
CA ARG A 223 17.40 14.44 0.83
C ARG A 223 18.92 14.30 0.60
N PHE A 224 19.38 13.17 0.06
CA PHE A 224 20.79 12.90 -0.23
C PHE A 224 21.14 13.13 -1.71
N GLY A 225 20.15 13.46 -2.55
CA GLY A 225 20.31 13.69 -3.99
C GLY A 225 20.20 12.42 -4.84
N ASN A 226 19.84 11.27 -4.25
CA ASN A 226 19.48 10.10 -5.04
C ASN A 226 18.13 10.35 -5.71
N TRP A 227 18.01 10.01 -7.00
CA TRP A 227 16.82 10.33 -7.77
C TRP A 227 16.30 9.15 -8.59
N VAL A 228 15.00 9.20 -8.87
CA VAL A 228 14.27 8.37 -9.82
C VAL A 228 13.49 9.28 -10.77
N ASN A 229 13.74 9.15 -12.07
CA ASN A 229 13.04 9.85 -13.13
C ASN A 229 11.99 8.94 -13.78
N TYR A 230 10.91 9.57 -14.22
CA TYR A 230 9.80 8.97 -14.95
C TYR A 230 9.77 9.58 -16.35
N GLY A 231 9.99 8.74 -17.37
CA GLY A 231 10.06 9.14 -18.77
C GLY A 231 8.75 8.87 -19.49
N TYR A 232 8.24 9.87 -20.21
CA TYR A 232 6.94 9.81 -20.88
C TYR A 232 7.04 10.05 -22.38
N SER A 233 6.12 9.44 -23.14
CA SER A 233 5.84 9.78 -24.53
C SER A 233 4.35 10.14 -24.64
N GLY A 234 4.05 11.42 -24.85
CA GLY A 234 2.69 11.92 -24.71
C GLY A 234 2.15 11.72 -23.29
N ASP A 235 1.13 10.89 -23.15
CA ASP A 235 0.48 10.53 -21.89
C ASP A 235 0.91 9.16 -21.34
N LYS A 236 1.86 8.47 -21.99
CA LYS A 236 2.29 7.11 -21.66
C LYS A 236 3.63 7.10 -20.94
N LEU A 237 3.71 6.43 -19.79
CA LEU A 237 4.99 6.19 -19.10
C LEU A 237 5.78 5.12 -19.85
N THR A 238 6.96 5.47 -20.35
CA THR A 238 7.80 4.57 -21.16
C THR A 238 9.03 4.06 -20.42
N SER A 239 9.47 4.76 -19.37
CA SER A 239 10.63 4.33 -18.58
C SER A 239 10.61 4.85 -17.15
N ILE A 240 11.20 4.08 -16.23
CA ILE A 240 11.57 4.53 -14.89
C ILE A 240 13.08 4.30 -14.76
N SER A 241 13.84 5.31 -14.35
CA SER A 241 15.30 5.22 -14.27
C SER A 241 15.86 5.97 -13.07
N SER A 242 16.94 5.49 -12.47
CA SER A 242 17.52 6.10 -11.26
C SER A 242 18.96 6.58 -11.43
N SER A 243 19.41 7.39 -10.45
CA SER A 243 20.79 7.87 -10.33
C SER A 243 21.83 6.75 -10.20
N ASP A 244 21.44 5.58 -9.70
CA ASP A 244 22.29 4.39 -9.52
C ASP A 244 22.14 3.35 -10.65
N GLY A 245 21.57 3.75 -11.80
CA GLY A 245 21.53 2.97 -13.03
C GLY A 245 20.48 1.84 -13.06
N ARG A 246 19.53 1.82 -12.12
CA ARG A 246 18.36 0.92 -12.22
C ARG A 246 17.44 1.46 -13.31
N SER A 247 16.83 0.56 -14.08
CA SER A 247 15.91 0.95 -15.13
C SER A 247 14.81 -0.08 -15.39
N ILE A 248 13.60 0.42 -15.62
CA ILE A 248 12.45 -0.32 -16.13
C ILE A 248 12.06 0.32 -17.46
N SER A 249 11.90 -0.49 -18.50
CA SER A 249 11.36 -0.08 -19.81
C SER A 249 9.95 -0.61 -19.99
N ILE A 250 9.04 0.21 -20.51
CA ILE A 250 7.61 -0.10 -20.68
C ILE A 250 7.24 0.10 -22.15
N ALA A 251 6.66 -0.93 -22.75
CA ALA A 251 6.19 -0.92 -24.14
C ALA A 251 4.67 -1.01 -24.20
N TYR A 252 4.09 -0.36 -25.21
CA TYR A 252 2.65 -0.29 -25.45
C TYR A 252 2.28 -0.92 -26.80
N ASN A 253 1.06 -1.45 -26.86
CA ASN A 253 0.35 -1.74 -28.10
C ASN A 253 -0.96 -0.92 -28.09
N GLY A 254 -1.02 0.14 -28.90
CA GLY A 254 -2.08 1.16 -28.79
C GLY A 254 -2.03 1.86 -27.42
N GLU A 255 -3.15 1.87 -26.70
CA GLU A 255 -3.30 2.49 -25.38
C GLU A 255 -2.93 1.56 -24.21
N ARG A 256 -2.58 0.30 -24.49
CA ARG A 256 -2.37 -0.73 -23.45
C ARG A 256 -0.90 -1.11 -23.36
N ILE A 257 -0.37 -1.23 -22.15
CA ILE A 257 0.98 -1.73 -21.91
C ILE A 257 1.07 -3.18 -22.40
N SER A 258 1.93 -3.49 -23.35
CA SER A 258 2.12 -4.87 -23.83
C SER A 258 3.14 -5.63 -22.99
N SER A 259 4.20 -4.94 -22.56
CA SER A 259 5.28 -5.54 -21.78
C SER A 259 6.06 -4.52 -20.97
N ALA A 260 6.65 -4.98 -19.87
CA ALA A 260 7.65 -4.22 -19.11
C ALA A 260 8.90 -5.09 -18.94
N SER A 261 10.08 -4.49 -18.96
CA SER A 261 11.35 -5.22 -18.86
C SER A 261 12.37 -4.53 -17.96
N ALA A 262 13.14 -5.33 -17.25
CA ALA A 262 14.24 -4.89 -16.40
C ALA A 262 15.29 -6.02 -16.29
N ASN A 263 16.58 -5.68 -16.42
CA ASN A 263 17.71 -6.59 -16.20
C ASN A 263 17.57 -7.97 -16.90
N GLY A 264 17.14 -7.98 -18.17
CA GLY A 264 16.97 -9.21 -18.96
C GLY A 264 15.72 -10.03 -18.65
N ARG A 265 14.83 -9.54 -17.76
CA ARG A 265 13.54 -10.14 -17.43
C ARG A 265 12.42 -9.33 -18.08
N THR A 266 11.38 -10.02 -18.56
CA THR A 266 10.22 -9.41 -19.22
C THR A 266 8.92 -9.94 -18.64
N TRP A 267 8.02 -9.02 -18.31
CA TRP A 267 6.64 -9.28 -17.95
C TRP A 267 5.77 -8.92 -19.14
N THR A 268 4.79 -9.78 -19.46
CA THR A 268 3.85 -9.52 -20.56
C THR A 268 2.43 -9.45 -20.05
N TYR A 269 1.67 -8.53 -20.61
CA TYR A 269 0.33 -8.18 -20.15
C TYR A 269 -0.68 -8.63 -21.21
N GLN A 270 -1.65 -9.43 -20.77
CA GLN A 270 -2.68 -10.00 -21.63
C GLN A 270 -4.04 -9.45 -21.22
N TYR A 271 -4.84 -9.07 -22.22
CA TYR A 271 -6.11 -8.39 -22.02
C TYR A 271 -7.26 -9.25 -22.54
N ARG A 272 -8.42 -9.09 -21.90
CA ARG A 272 -9.70 -9.61 -22.37
C ARG A 272 -10.48 -8.43 -22.92
N GLU A 273 -10.86 -8.53 -24.19
CA GLU A 273 -11.80 -7.57 -24.78
C GLU A 273 -13.17 -7.65 -24.09
N PRO A 274 -13.90 -6.53 -23.97
CA PRO A 274 -15.28 -6.58 -23.50
C PRO A 274 -16.13 -7.47 -24.43
N GLY A 275 -17.15 -8.12 -23.87
CA GLY A 275 -18.08 -8.89 -24.69
C GLY A 275 -18.83 -8.01 -25.71
N THR A 276 -19.40 -8.61 -26.76
CA THR A 276 -20.26 -7.88 -27.71
C THR A 276 -21.38 -7.12 -26.99
N LEU A 277 -21.86 -6.01 -27.57
CA LEU A 277 -22.92 -5.19 -27.01
C LEU A 277 -24.08 -6.08 -26.51
N GLY A 278 -24.38 -6.07 -25.20
CA GLY A 278 -25.39 -6.93 -24.57
C GLY A 278 -24.87 -8.14 -23.77
N SER A 279 -23.59 -8.50 -23.88
CA SER A 279 -22.99 -9.69 -23.24
C SER A 279 -22.74 -9.58 -21.73
N ARG A 280 -22.98 -8.41 -21.09
CA ARG A 280 -22.81 -8.18 -19.63
C ARG A 280 -21.48 -8.67 -19.01
N ILE A 281 -20.37 -8.68 -19.77
CA ILE A 281 -19.03 -9.06 -19.27
C ILE A 281 -18.07 -7.90 -19.47
N ASP A 282 -17.43 -7.45 -18.38
CA ASP A 282 -16.46 -6.37 -18.41
C ASP A 282 -15.11 -6.83 -19.02
N GLY A 283 -14.57 -6.04 -19.96
CA GLY A 283 -13.18 -6.17 -20.42
C GLY A 283 -12.18 -5.79 -19.34
N GLY A 284 -10.92 -6.17 -19.50
CA GLY A 284 -9.91 -5.94 -18.46
C GLY A 284 -8.55 -6.56 -18.73
N LEU A 285 -7.59 -6.23 -17.87
CA LEU A 285 -6.40 -7.05 -17.70
C LEU A 285 -6.83 -8.47 -17.34
N ALA A 286 -6.36 -9.46 -18.10
CA ALA A 286 -6.72 -10.86 -17.96
C ALA A 286 -5.59 -11.69 -17.35
N ALA A 287 -4.33 -11.38 -17.68
CA ALA A 287 -3.18 -12.04 -17.10
C ALA A 287 -1.92 -11.16 -17.12
N VAL A 288 -1.02 -11.41 -16.17
CA VAL A 288 0.37 -10.91 -16.19
C VAL A 288 1.28 -12.14 -16.19
N VAL A 289 1.95 -12.39 -17.30
CA VAL A 289 2.88 -13.52 -17.44
C VAL A 289 4.26 -13.06 -16.97
N GLN A 290 4.79 -13.80 -16.01
CA GLN A 290 6.10 -13.58 -15.41
C GLN A 290 7.23 -14.13 -16.30
N PRO A 291 8.50 -13.73 -16.05
CA PRO A 291 9.66 -14.24 -16.78
C PRO A 291 9.80 -15.78 -16.85
N ASP A 292 9.31 -16.53 -15.87
CA ASP A 292 9.32 -18.01 -15.88
C ASP A 292 8.06 -18.64 -16.51
N GLY A 293 7.16 -17.83 -17.08
CA GLY A 293 5.92 -18.28 -17.72
C GLY A 293 4.75 -18.55 -16.76
N THR A 294 4.99 -18.55 -15.45
CA THR A 294 3.91 -18.50 -14.46
C THR A 294 3.17 -17.17 -14.57
N ARG A 295 1.94 -17.08 -14.05
CA ARG A 295 1.12 -15.90 -14.32
C ARG A 295 0.13 -15.58 -13.22
N TRP A 296 -0.13 -14.29 -13.08
CA TRP A 296 -1.35 -13.80 -12.47
C TRP A 296 -2.51 -13.96 -13.45
N THR A 297 -3.71 -14.23 -12.95
CA THR A 297 -4.94 -14.27 -13.77
C THR A 297 -6.07 -13.49 -13.11
N TYR A 298 -6.91 -12.87 -13.94
CA TYR A 298 -8.01 -12.01 -13.52
C TYR A 298 -9.28 -12.34 -14.29
N THR A 299 -10.23 -12.96 -13.59
CA THR A 299 -11.51 -13.39 -14.15
C THR A 299 -12.62 -12.60 -13.51
N VAL A 300 -13.58 -12.14 -14.32
CA VAL A 300 -14.74 -11.39 -13.84
C VAL A 300 -16.02 -12.11 -14.25
N THR A 301 -17.05 -12.04 -13.41
CA THR A 301 -18.41 -12.47 -13.73
C THR A 301 -19.37 -11.40 -13.25
N GLY A 302 -20.32 -11.01 -14.11
CA GLY A 302 -21.19 -9.87 -13.88
C GLY A 302 -20.61 -8.56 -14.42
N THR A 303 -21.22 -7.45 -14.02
CA THR A 303 -20.83 -6.11 -14.47
C THR A 303 -20.77 -5.13 -13.31
N LEU A 304 -19.79 -4.22 -13.35
CA LEU A 304 -19.69 -3.10 -12.42
C LEU A 304 -20.63 -1.93 -12.75
N ARG A 305 -21.50 -2.10 -13.75
CA ARG A 305 -22.52 -1.10 -14.07
C ARG A 305 -23.49 -0.97 -12.91
N PRO A 306 -23.68 0.24 -12.33
CA PRO A 306 -24.80 0.45 -11.44
C PRO A 306 -26.11 0.21 -12.23
N PRO A 307 -27.19 -0.25 -11.60
CA PRO A 307 -28.48 -0.39 -12.27
C PRO A 307 -28.85 0.92 -12.97
N THR A 308 -29.30 0.86 -14.23
CA THR A 308 -29.86 2.04 -14.90
C THR A 308 -31.15 2.42 -14.17
N PHE A 309 -31.06 3.43 -13.33
CA PHE A 309 -32.24 4.10 -12.82
C PHE A 309 -32.73 5.01 -13.94
N GLY A 310 -33.95 4.77 -14.44
CA GLY A 310 -34.68 5.85 -15.10
C GLY A 310 -34.78 7.05 -14.14
N PRO A 311 -35.01 8.28 -14.64
CA PRO A 311 -35.12 9.45 -13.78
C PRO A 311 -36.32 9.29 -12.83
N THR A 312 -36.09 8.72 -11.66
CA THR A 312 -37.01 8.81 -10.52
C THR A 312 -36.69 10.11 -9.79
N GLN A 313 -37.73 10.83 -9.38
CA GLN A 313 -37.67 12.17 -8.78
C GLN A 313 -36.54 12.29 -7.75
N GLU A 314 -35.54 13.12 -8.06
CA GLU A 314 -34.54 13.55 -7.08
C GLU A 314 -35.20 14.42 -6.01
N GLY A 315 -35.10 14.05 -4.74
CA GLY A 315 -35.53 14.94 -3.65
C GLY A 315 -36.93 14.67 -3.10
N SER A 316 -37.28 13.40 -2.87
CA SER A 316 -38.13 13.08 -1.73
C SER A 316 -37.33 12.25 -0.73
N GLU A 317 -37.66 12.44 0.54
CA GLU A 317 -37.20 11.77 1.75
C GLU A 317 -37.14 10.22 1.71
N CYS A 318 -37.51 9.59 0.59
CA CYS A 318 -37.81 8.17 0.44
C CYS A 318 -37.32 7.66 -0.92
N ASP A 319 -36.00 7.63 -1.14
CA ASP A 319 -35.48 6.91 -2.30
C ASP A 319 -35.77 5.39 -2.14
N PRO A 320 -36.69 4.79 -2.93
CA PRO A 320 -37.10 3.40 -2.76
C PRO A 320 -35.99 2.39 -3.12
N ARG A 321 -34.81 2.86 -3.53
CA ARG A 321 -33.64 2.04 -3.89
C ARG A 321 -32.86 1.55 -2.67
N MET A 322 -33.11 2.12 -1.49
CA MET A 322 -32.52 1.73 -0.20
C MET A 322 -32.89 0.29 0.18
N GLY A 323 -31.88 -0.57 0.41
CA GLY A 323 -32.06 -1.99 0.78
C GLY A 323 -32.06 -2.98 -0.39
N THR A 324 -32.01 -2.54 -1.64
CA THR A 324 -31.89 -3.44 -2.79
C THR A 324 -30.43 -3.84 -3.00
N VAL A 325 -30.14 -5.14 -2.89
CA VAL A 325 -28.81 -5.71 -3.14
C VAL A 325 -28.68 -6.01 -4.63
N TYR A 326 -27.79 -5.31 -5.34
CA TYR A 326 -27.49 -5.61 -6.74
C TYR A 326 -26.18 -6.38 -6.87
N GLY A 327 -26.17 -7.42 -7.70
CA GLY A 327 -25.08 -8.37 -7.81
C GLY A 327 -25.59 -9.77 -8.14
N PRO A 328 -24.73 -10.79 -8.10
CA PRO A 328 -23.32 -10.70 -7.68
C PRO A 328 -22.41 -10.17 -8.80
N TYR A 329 -21.45 -9.33 -8.42
CA TYR A 329 -20.21 -9.17 -9.20
C TYR A 329 -19.16 -10.07 -8.55
N SER A 330 -18.56 -10.95 -9.33
CA SER A 330 -17.44 -11.76 -8.86
C SER A 330 -16.15 -11.38 -9.56
N TYR A 331 -15.11 -11.21 -8.76
CA TYR A 331 -13.75 -10.98 -9.21
C TYR A 331 -12.88 -12.10 -8.70
N THR A 332 -12.14 -12.79 -9.56
CA THR A 332 -11.24 -13.88 -9.16
C THR A 332 -9.82 -13.53 -9.57
N VAL A 333 -8.91 -13.60 -8.60
CA VAL A 333 -7.47 -13.42 -8.79
C VAL A 333 -6.77 -14.77 -8.63
N GLY A 334 -6.11 -15.24 -9.69
CA GLY A 334 -5.18 -16.37 -9.60
C GLY A 334 -3.76 -15.88 -9.41
N HIS A 335 -3.05 -16.43 -8.43
CA HIS A 335 -1.66 -16.17 -8.12
C HIS A 335 -0.72 -17.14 -8.87
N PRO A 336 0.51 -16.75 -9.25
CA PRO A 336 1.52 -17.62 -9.88
C PRO A 336 1.82 -18.94 -9.13
N SER A 337 1.58 -18.97 -7.82
CA SER A 337 1.69 -20.19 -7.00
C SER A 337 0.63 -21.26 -7.30
N GLY A 338 -0.46 -20.88 -7.98
CA GLY A 338 -1.63 -21.71 -8.20
C GLY A 338 -2.75 -21.51 -7.16
N ALA A 339 -2.59 -20.60 -6.19
CA ALA A 339 -3.70 -20.18 -5.33
C ALA A 339 -4.65 -19.26 -6.08
N THR A 340 -5.93 -19.32 -5.74
CA THR A 340 -6.97 -18.45 -6.29
C THR A 340 -7.76 -17.81 -5.16
N ALA A 341 -7.98 -16.51 -5.24
CA ALA A 341 -8.89 -15.76 -4.36
C ALA A 341 -10.11 -15.28 -5.16
N ALA A 342 -11.30 -15.75 -4.80
CA ALA A 342 -12.56 -15.32 -5.36
C ALA A 342 -13.25 -14.34 -4.41
N TYR A 343 -13.63 -13.17 -4.94
CA TYR A 343 -14.32 -12.10 -4.23
C TYR A 343 -15.74 -12.00 -4.77
N SER A 344 -16.74 -12.03 -3.88
CA SER A 344 -18.15 -11.81 -4.21
C SER A 344 -18.57 -10.46 -3.66
N LEU A 345 -19.05 -9.58 -4.53
CA LEU A 345 -19.43 -8.22 -4.20
C LEU A 345 -20.90 -7.98 -4.53
N ALA A 346 -21.51 -7.15 -3.70
CA ALA A 346 -22.83 -6.59 -3.96
C ALA A 346 -22.77 -5.07 -3.86
N TYR A 347 -23.52 -4.40 -4.72
CA TYR A 347 -23.66 -2.96 -4.69
C TYR A 347 -24.61 -2.56 -3.55
N ARG A 348 -24.13 -1.71 -2.65
CA ARG A 348 -24.84 -1.26 -1.43
C ARG A 348 -24.75 0.26 -1.28
N TYR A 349 -25.76 0.84 -0.65
CA TYR A 349 -25.78 2.25 -0.26
C TYR A 349 -25.52 2.37 1.24
N PHE A 350 -24.55 3.21 1.60
CA PHE A 350 -24.20 3.50 3.00
C PHE A 350 -24.60 4.93 3.34
N TYR A 351 -25.39 5.11 4.40
CA TYR A 351 -25.71 6.45 4.91
C TYR A 351 -24.46 7.16 5.45
N ARG A 352 -24.37 8.46 5.18
CA ARG A 352 -23.47 9.40 5.88
C ARG A 352 -24.28 10.01 7.02
N ALA A 353 -23.79 10.01 8.25
CA ALA A 353 -24.63 10.42 9.38
C ALA A 353 -24.65 11.94 9.53
N THR A 354 -25.45 12.66 8.76
CA THR A 354 -25.80 14.04 9.12
C THR A 354 -26.85 14.03 10.24
N ASP A 355 -26.75 14.99 11.15
CA ASP A 355 -27.83 15.43 12.05
C ASP A 355 -29.07 15.95 11.29
N ILE A 356 -28.91 16.13 9.98
CA ILE A 356 -29.92 16.51 9.02
C ILE A 356 -30.54 15.23 8.43
N SER A 357 -31.85 15.06 8.60
CA SER A 357 -32.64 14.04 7.91
C SER A 357 -32.36 14.09 6.40
N PRO A 358 -32.28 12.96 5.65
CA PRO A 358 -31.96 12.87 4.20
C PRO A 358 -32.98 13.54 3.24
N CYS A 359 -33.60 14.60 3.73
CA CYS A 359 -35.00 14.94 3.63
C CYS A 359 -35.16 16.47 3.65
N SER A 360 -34.33 17.12 4.47
CA SER A 360 -34.38 18.55 4.75
C SER A 360 -33.24 19.36 4.13
N SER A 361 -32.33 18.74 3.36
CA SER A 361 -31.27 19.47 2.63
C SER A 361 -30.93 18.85 1.27
N PRO A 362 -31.17 19.56 0.15
CA PRO A 362 -30.74 19.15 -1.19
C PRO A 362 -29.24 19.39 -1.48
N GLU A 363 -28.49 20.00 -0.54
CA GLU A 363 -27.09 20.38 -0.76
C GLU A 363 -26.06 19.26 -0.48
N GLN A 364 -26.46 18.13 0.11
CA GLN A 364 -25.57 16.99 0.38
C GLN A 364 -26.24 15.66 0.06
N ILE A 365 -25.55 14.80 -0.71
CA ILE A 365 -25.99 13.42 -0.95
C ILE A 365 -25.80 12.63 0.36
N PRO A 366 -26.87 12.16 1.02
CA PRO A 366 -26.78 11.58 2.37
C PRO A 366 -26.30 10.12 2.37
N TYR A 367 -25.84 9.61 1.23
CA TYR A 367 -25.39 8.24 1.05
C TYR A 367 -24.23 8.13 0.07
N THR A 368 -23.52 7.01 0.13
CA THR A 368 -22.49 6.64 -0.86
C THR A 368 -22.75 5.23 -1.37
N GLY A 369 -22.71 5.04 -2.69
CA GLY A 369 -22.88 3.75 -3.35
C GLY A 369 -21.53 3.07 -3.54
N VAL A 370 -21.41 1.80 -3.11
CA VAL A 370 -20.15 1.05 -3.14
C VAL A 370 -20.43 -0.40 -3.53
N TRP A 371 -19.57 -0.96 -4.39
CA TRP A 371 -19.44 -2.41 -4.53
C TRP A 371 -18.77 -2.97 -3.29
N SER A 372 -19.59 -3.47 -2.37
CA SER A 372 -19.21 -3.90 -1.04
C SER A 372 -18.94 -5.41 -1.02
N LEU A 373 -17.76 -5.79 -0.55
CA LEU A 373 -17.36 -7.19 -0.41
C LEU A 373 -18.29 -7.94 0.55
N GLN A 374 -18.80 -9.08 0.11
CA GLN A 374 -19.65 -9.98 0.91
C GLN A 374 -18.87 -11.21 1.37
N GLN A 375 -18.07 -11.77 0.47
CA GLN A 375 -17.34 -13.00 0.73
C GLN A 375 -16.03 -13.02 -0.04
N ARG A 376 -15.02 -13.61 0.58
CA ARG A 376 -13.74 -13.94 -0.02
C ARG A 376 -13.46 -15.42 0.19
N THR A 377 -13.08 -16.15 -0.85
CA THR A 377 -12.70 -17.56 -0.75
C THR A 377 -11.33 -17.80 -1.39
N ILE A 378 -10.36 -18.27 -0.59
CA ILE A 378 -9.04 -18.69 -1.08
C ILE A 378 -9.03 -20.21 -1.24
N SER A 379 -8.51 -20.71 -2.36
CA SER A 379 -8.37 -22.14 -2.62
C SER A 379 -7.19 -22.45 -3.55
N GLY A 380 -6.82 -23.73 -3.66
CA GLY A 380 -5.78 -24.20 -4.58
C GLY A 380 -5.29 -25.60 -4.21
N ALA A 381 -4.29 -26.12 -4.93
CA ALA A 381 -3.74 -27.45 -4.66
C ALA A 381 -3.20 -27.55 -3.22
N GLY A 382 -3.60 -28.61 -2.49
CA GLY A 382 -3.19 -28.82 -1.10
C GLY A 382 -3.80 -27.85 -0.08
N LEU A 383 -4.76 -27.01 -0.50
CA LEU A 383 -5.39 -25.98 0.33
C LEU A 383 -6.91 -26.19 0.38
N PRO A 384 -7.49 -26.55 1.53
CA PRO A 384 -8.94 -26.51 1.72
C PRO A 384 -9.48 -25.11 1.42
N ALA A 385 -10.70 -25.01 0.88
CA ALA A 385 -11.30 -23.71 0.61
C ALA A 385 -11.47 -22.92 1.92
N MET A 386 -10.84 -21.76 2.00
CA MET A 386 -10.90 -20.86 3.15
C MET A 386 -11.81 -19.70 2.82
N THR A 387 -12.99 -19.68 3.42
CA THR A 387 -14.01 -18.64 3.18
C THR A 387 -14.08 -17.67 4.35
N THR A 388 -13.90 -16.40 4.05
CA THR A 388 -14.12 -15.27 4.96
C THR A 388 -15.35 -14.49 4.50
N SER A 389 -16.28 -14.23 5.42
CA SER A 389 -17.53 -13.50 5.14
C SER A 389 -17.53 -12.14 5.82
N TYR A 390 -18.14 -11.15 5.18
CA TYR A 390 -18.18 -9.76 5.61
C TYR A 390 -19.64 -9.32 5.73
N SER A 391 -20.05 -8.93 6.94
CA SER A 391 -21.36 -8.37 7.22
C SER A 391 -21.20 -6.93 7.67
N ILE A 392 -21.63 -5.99 6.82
CA ILE A 392 -21.54 -4.55 7.08
C ILE A 392 -22.96 -4.01 7.27
N GLN A 393 -23.15 -3.25 8.35
CA GLN A 393 -24.43 -2.62 8.67
C GLN A 393 -24.67 -1.38 7.80
N ASP A 394 -25.74 -1.39 7.01
CA ASP A 394 -26.05 -0.30 6.07
C ASP A 394 -26.75 0.89 6.76
N GLY A 395 -27.44 0.66 7.88
CA GLY A 395 -28.37 1.61 8.52
C GLY A 395 -27.76 2.66 9.45
N PHE A 396 -28.58 3.67 9.75
CA PHE A 396 -28.28 4.74 10.72
C PHE A 396 -28.27 4.21 12.15
N SER A 397 -27.22 4.53 12.90
CA SER A 397 -27.06 4.14 14.30
C SER A 397 -26.25 5.21 15.03
N ALA A 398 -26.86 5.88 16.01
CA ALA A 398 -26.17 6.87 16.85
C ALA A 398 -24.97 6.27 17.61
N GLY A 399 -24.97 4.95 17.81
CA GLY A 399 -23.88 4.22 18.45
C GLY A 399 -22.71 3.84 17.52
N GLY A 400 -22.79 4.16 16.22
CA GLY A 400 -21.79 3.78 15.21
C GLY A 400 -22.23 2.63 14.31
N ARG A 401 -21.41 2.31 13.29
CA ARG A 401 -21.66 1.24 12.32
C ARG A 401 -20.83 0.01 12.63
N TRP A 402 -21.44 -1.18 12.64
CA TRP A 402 -20.70 -2.44 12.77
C TRP A 402 -20.31 -3.04 11.42
N THR A 403 -19.09 -3.55 11.36
CA THR A 403 -18.59 -4.50 10.36
C THR A 403 -18.14 -5.76 11.07
N THR A 404 -18.70 -6.91 10.72
CA THR A 404 -18.39 -8.21 11.30
C THR A 404 -17.74 -9.10 10.23
N ILE A 405 -16.56 -9.63 10.54
CA ILE A 405 -15.80 -10.54 9.68
C ILE A 405 -15.83 -11.92 10.33
N THR A 406 -16.37 -12.90 9.61
CA THR A 406 -16.35 -14.31 10.02
C THR A 406 -15.24 -15.03 9.28
N GLN A 407 -14.30 -15.61 10.03
CA GLN A 407 -13.15 -16.33 9.51
C GLN A 407 -13.50 -17.77 9.10
N PRO A 408 -12.63 -18.45 8.33
CA PRO A 408 -12.82 -19.85 7.94
C PRO A 408 -13.01 -20.84 9.09
N ASP A 409 -12.50 -20.54 10.28
CA ASP A 409 -12.68 -21.34 11.50
C ASP A 409 -13.91 -20.93 12.32
N SER A 410 -14.78 -20.09 11.76
CA SER A 410 -15.96 -19.48 12.39
C SER A 410 -15.66 -18.52 13.54
N SER A 411 -14.39 -18.22 13.84
CA SER A 411 -14.06 -17.09 14.71
C SER A 411 -14.49 -15.77 14.06
N VAL A 412 -14.75 -14.76 14.88
CA VAL A 412 -15.33 -13.50 14.43
C VAL A 412 -14.51 -12.32 14.93
N VAL A 413 -14.25 -11.36 14.05
CA VAL A 413 -13.71 -10.04 14.41
C VAL A 413 -14.72 -8.98 13.99
N SER A 414 -15.16 -8.16 14.94
CA SER A 414 -16.12 -7.08 14.69
C SER A 414 -15.50 -5.72 14.97
N TYR A 415 -15.82 -4.74 14.13
CA TYR A 415 -15.35 -3.36 14.19
C TYR A 415 -16.55 -2.42 14.29
N ARG A 416 -16.57 -1.54 15.28
CA ARG A 416 -17.56 -0.46 15.37
C ARG A 416 -16.91 0.84 14.94
N PHE A 417 -17.44 1.46 13.90
CA PHE A 417 -16.96 2.73 13.37
C PHE A 417 -17.81 3.89 13.85
N GLY A 418 -17.15 5.01 14.12
CA GLY A 418 -17.79 6.30 14.24
C GLY A 418 -18.41 6.68 12.90
N VAL A 419 -19.58 7.31 12.97
CA VAL A 419 -20.31 7.77 11.78
C VAL A 419 -20.55 9.27 11.82
N ARG A 420 -20.16 9.97 12.89
CA ARG A 420 -20.45 11.38 13.10
C ARG A 420 -19.46 12.24 12.30
N PRO A 421 -19.92 12.97 11.28
CA PRO A 421 -19.09 13.84 10.47
C PRO A 421 -18.36 14.85 11.35
N ARG A 422 -17.11 15.17 10.99
CA ARG A 422 -16.23 16.10 11.73
C ARG A 422 -15.82 15.67 13.15
N ILE A 423 -16.29 14.53 13.65
CA ILE A 423 -15.99 14.03 15.00
C ILE A 423 -15.22 12.71 14.90
N ASP A 424 -15.86 11.66 14.38
CA ASP A 424 -15.33 10.30 14.38
C ASP A 424 -15.69 9.45 13.15
N GLU A 425 -16.30 10.04 12.12
CA GLU A 425 -16.64 9.34 10.87
C GLU A 425 -15.43 8.55 10.32
N GLY A 426 -15.63 7.25 10.10
CA GLY A 426 -14.61 6.34 9.56
C GLY A 426 -13.57 5.86 10.58
N LYS A 427 -13.57 6.38 11.81
CA LYS A 427 -12.65 5.92 12.86
C LYS A 427 -13.19 4.70 13.59
N ILE A 428 -12.30 3.80 14.00
CA ILE A 428 -12.66 2.62 14.79
C ILE A 428 -12.88 3.07 16.24
N LEU A 429 -14.09 2.89 16.76
CA LEU A 429 -14.43 3.14 18.16
C LEU A 429 -14.29 1.87 19.01
N GLU A 430 -14.44 0.70 18.40
CA GLU A 430 -14.34 -0.56 19.11
C GLU A 430 -13.94 -1.72 18.18
N THR A 431 -13.15 -2.66 18.70
CA THR A 431 -12.91 -3.97 18.10
C THR A 431 -13.28 -5.07 19.07
N ARG A 432 -13.85 -6.17 18.57
CA ARG A 432 -14.17 -7.38 19.35
C ARG A 432 -13.72 -8.62 18.60
N THR A 433 -13.01 -9.50 19.29
CA THR A 433 -12.63 -10.82 18.78
C THR A 433 -13.36 -11.88 19.58
N ALA A 434 -14.08 -12.77 18.89
CA ALA A 434 -14.80 -13.88 19.49
C ALA A 434 -14.39 -15.21 18.85
N ASN A 435 -14.38 -16.29 19.64
CA ASN A 435 -14.15 -17.63 19.13
C ASN A 435 -15.38 -18.18 18.37
N ALA A 436 -15.25 -19.37 17.79
CA ALA A 436 -16.33 -20.02 17.05
C ALA A 436 -17.60 -20.32 17.88
N ALA A 437 -17.49 -20.37 19.21
CA ALA A 437 -18.62 -20.54 20.13
C ALA A 437 -19.29 -19.19 20.49
N GLY A 438 -18.80 -18.06 19.98
CA GLY A 438 -19.31 -16.72 20.25
C GLY A 438 -18.80 -16.10 21.55
N ALA A 439 -17.87 -16.75 22.26
CA ALA A 439 -17.26 -16.16 23.46
C ALA A 439 -16.22 -15.10 23.06
N THR A 440 -16.39 -13.88 23.55
CA THR A 440 -15.43 -12.78 23.36
C THR A 440 -14.11 -13.11 24.05
N LEU A 441 -13.04 -13.18 23.27
CA LEU A 441 -11.67 -13.37 23.73
C LEU A 441 -10.99 -12.05 24.09
N GLU A 442 -11.28 -11.01 23.30
CA GLU A 442 -10.67 -9.69 23.45
C GLU A 442 -11.62 -8.60 22.94
N GLY A 443 -11.68 -7.47 23.65
CA GLY A 443 -12.38 -6.27 23.22
C GLY A 443 -11.50 -5.05 23.42
N VAL A 444 -11.42 -4.16 22.42
CA VAL A 444 -10.66 -2.90 22.52
C VAL A 444 -11.60 -1.75 22.26
N THR A 445 -11.60 -0.73 23.13
CA THR A 445 -12.33 0.53 22.90
C THR A 445 -11.35 1.66 22.66
N TYR A 446 -11.68 2.55 21.72
CA TYR A 446 -10.82 3.65 21.31
C TYR A 446 -11.48 5.01 21.56
N GLN A 447 -10.68 5.98 21.97
CA GLN A 447 -11.08 7.40 22.00
C GLN A 447 -10.06 8.24 21.25
N TYR A 448 -10.54 9.26 20.55
CA TYR A 448 -9.74 10.19 19.78
C TYR A 448 -9.78 11.58 20.41
N LEU A 449 -8.70 12.33 20.27
CA LEU A 449 -8.62 13.69 20.80
C LEU A 449 -9.60 14.61 20.05
N ALA A 450 -10.47 15.28 20.78
CA ALA A 450 -11.38 16.28 20.23
C ALA A 450 -10.62 17.54 19.82
N LYS A 451 -11.18 18.30 18.87
CA LYS A 451 -10.55 19.53 18.36
C LYS A 451 -10.32 20.55 19.47
N GLU A 452 -11.28 20.64 20.39
CA GLU A 452 -11.32 21.58 21.51
C GLU A 452 -10.20 21.28 22.51
N ASP A 453 -9.94 19.99 22.77
CA ASP A 453 -8.86 19.53 23.66
C ASP A 453 -7.47 19.65 23.03
N ALA A 454 -7.39 19.67 21.70
CA ALA A 454 -6.14 19.77 20.95
C ALA A 454 -5.55 21.19 20.94
N ALA A 455 -6.41 22.22 21.14
CA ALA A 455 -6.10 23.64 20.89
C ALA A 455 -5.00 24.28 21.78
N GLY A 456 -4.33 23.51 22.65
CA GLY A 456 -3.16 23.94 23.43
C GLY A 456 -1.88 23.13 23.19
N GLN A 457 -1.92 22.14 22.29
CA GLN A 457 -0.80 21.22 22.04
C GLN A 457 -0.30 21.30 20.60
N PHE A 458 -1.22 21.40 19.64
CA PHE A 458 -0.94 21.57 18.22
C PHE A 458 -2.09 22.32 17.55
N ILE A 459 -1.91 22.65 16.28
CA ILE A 459 -2.97 23.27 15.47
C ILE A 459 -3.87 22.14 14.93
N PRO A 460 -5.11 21.97 15.44
CA PRO A 460 -5.92 20.82 15.06
C PRO A 460 -6.39 20.86 13.61
N LEU A 461 -6.62 22.04 13.05
CA LEU A 461 -6.97 22.20 11.63
C LEU A 461 -5.71 22.65 10.87
N VAL A 462 -4.98 21.72 10.26
CA VAL A 462 -3.71 22.06 9.59
C VAL A 462 -3.90 22.79 8.26
N GLY A 463 -5.06 22.62 7.64
CA GLY A 463 -5.42 23.37 6.45
C GLY A 463 -6.89 23.24 6.13
N GLN A 464 -7.35 24.11 5.23
CA GLN A 464 -8.71 24.11 4.71
C GLN A 464 -8.71 23.58 3.28
N SER A 465 -9.61 22.64 3.02
CA SER A 465 -9.93 22.27 1.65
C SER A 465 -10.70 23.40 0.99
N LEU A 466 -10.49 23.56 -0.30
CA LEU A 466 -11.28 24.47 -1.13
C LEU A 466 -12.62 23.83 -1.55
N SER A 467 -12.78 22.52 -1.40
CA SER A 467 -14.05 21.81 -1.62
C SER A 467 -14.94 21.87 -0.38
N ILE A 468 -16.26 21.90 -0.59
CA ILE A 468 -17.27 22.03 0.48
C ILE A 468 -17.65 20.63 1.06
N MET A 469 -17.25 19.53 0.41
CA MET A 469 -17.86 18.21 0.67
C MET A 469 -17.47 17.52 1.97
N THR A 470 -16.40 17.92 2.66
CA THR A 470 -16.15 17.42 4.03
C THR A 470 -15.40 18.40 4.94
N PRO A 471 -16.05 18.97 5.96
CA PRO A 471 -15.44 19.86 6.95
C PRO A 471 -14.52 19.18 7.99
N ALA A 472 -14.21 17.90 7.84
CA ALA A 472 -13.14 17.20 8.56
C ALA A 472 -11.81 17.20 7.78
N GLU A 473 -11.83 17.62 6.51
CA GLU A 473 -10.63 17.69 5.68
C GLU A 473 -9.62 18.64 6.33
N GLY A 474 -8.44 18.11 6.69
CA GLY A 474 -7.41 18.86 7.40
C GLY A 474 -7.49 18.86 8.92
N LEU A 475 -8.51 18.23 9.53
CA LEU A 475 -8.58 18.08 10.98
C LEU A 475 -7.73 16.89 11.45
N ILE A 476 -6.74 17.14 12.29
CA ILE A 476 -5.94 16.10 12.95
C ILE A 476 -6.62 15.70 14.26
N GLN A 477 -6.95 14.42 14.39
CA GLN A 477 -7.61 13.86 15.56
C GLN A 477 -6.97 12.50 15.93
N PRO A 478 -5.79 12.53 16.57
CA PRO A 478 -5.03 11.33 16.89
C PRO A 478 -5.77 10.48 17.93
N GLN A 479 -5.44 9.19 17.99
CA GLN A 479 -5.91 8.30 19.04
C GLN A 479 -5.34 8.77 20.39
N LYS A 480 -6.23 8.98 21.37
CA LYS A 480 -5.89 9.42 22.73
C LYS A 480 -5.87 8.27 23.72
N LEU A 481 -6.76 7.29 23.55
CA LEU A 481 -6.94 6.18 24.48
C LEU A 481 -7.30 4.91 23.71
N ALA A 482 -6.71 3.79 24.13
CA ALA A 482 -7.19 2.44 23.85
C ALA A 482 -7.27 1.65 25.15
N VAL A 483 -8.42 1.01 25.41
CA VAL A 483 -8.60 0.10 26.55
C VAL A 483 -8.90 -1.28 26.02
N THR A 484 -7.99 -2.23 26.27
CA THR A 484 -8.10 -3.63 25.89
C THR A 484 -8.58 -4.45 27.09
N LEU A 485 -9.72 -5.11 26.94
CA LEU A 485 -10.24 -6.09 27.89
C LEU A 485 -9.93 -7.50 27.36
N ARG A 486 -9.15 -8.27 28.11
CA ARG A 486 -8.81 -9.66 27.79
C ARG A 486 -8.93 -10.51 29.04
N GLU A 487 -9.75 -11.56 28.97
CA GLU A 487 -9.98 -12.51 30.08
C GLU A 487 -10.36 -11.82 31.41
N GLY A 488 -11.03 -10.66 31.35
CA GLY A 488 -11.45 -9.89 32.52
C GLY A 488 -10.44 -8.85 33.02
N THR A 489 -9.21 -8.85 32.50
CA THR A 489 -8.17 -7.84 32.83
C THR A 489 -8.19 -6.70 31.82
N SER A 490 -8.09 -5.47 32.32
CA SER A 490 -8.02 -4.26 31.48
C SER A 490 -6.58 -3.77 31.31
N TYR A 491 -6.18 -3.54 30.07
CA TYR A 491 -4.92 -2.92 29.68
C TYR A 491 -5.21 -1.58 29.03
N THR A 492 -4.60 -0.51 29.53
CA THR A 492 -4.85 0.86 29.10
C THR A 492 -3.60 1.43 28.43
N GLU A 493 -3.76 1.90 27.19
CA GLU A 493 -2.80 2.67 26.43
C GLU A 493 -3.35 4.08 26.25
N ARG A 494 -2.69 5.09 26.79
CA ARG A 494 -3.17 6.48 26.77
C ARG A 494 -2.06 7.43 26.37
N VAL A 495 -2.39 8.41 25.55
CA VAL A 495 -1.50 9.54 25.24
C VAL A 495 -1.90 10.72 26.11
N ASP A 496 -0.98 11.14 26.97
CA ASP A 496 -1.17 12.25 27.91
C ASP A 496 -0.85 13.59 27.27
N ARG A 497 0.13 13.60 26.35
CA ARG A 497 0.55 14.80 25.63
C ARG A 497 1.00 14.50 24.21
N PHE A 498 0.65 15.41 23.32
CA PHE A 498 1.12 15.47 21.94
C PHE A 498 2.04 16.69 21.72
N ASP A 499 2.91 16.61 20.73
CA ASP A 499 3.66 17.77 20.24
C ASP A 499 2.91 18.54 19.15
N ALA A 500 3.57 19.57 18.60
CA ALA A 500 3.04 20.46 17.55
C ALA A 500 2.67 19.75 16.24
N PHE A 501 3.14 18.52 16.02
CA PHE A 501 2.80 17.68 14.86
C PHE A 501 1.77 16.58 15.21
N ALA A 502 1.12 16.70 16.37
CA ALA A 502 0.15 15.74 16.90
C ALA A 502 0.74 14.33 17.14
N ARG A 503 2.05 14.23 17.43
CA ARG A 503 2.70 12.95 17.77
C ARG A 503 2.73 12.75 19.28
N PRO A 504 2.53 11.51 19.78
CA PRO A 504 2.60 11.22 21.21
C PRO A 504 3.99 11.53 21.79
N VAL A 505 4.05 12.40 22.79
CA VAL A 505 5.29 12.74 23.53
C VAL A 505 5.26 12.34 24.99
N GLU A 506 4.08 12.14 25.58
CA GLU A 506 3.93 11.52 26.90
C GLU A 506 2.86 10.44 26.80
N THR A 507 3.23 9.21 27.14
CA THR A 507 2.37 8.03 27.03
C THR A 507 2.31 7.29 28.35
N TYR A 508 1.16 6.66 28.58
CA TYR A 508 0.88 5.77 29.69
C TYR A 508 0.49 4.41 29.12
N SER A 509 1.09 3.34 29.65
CA SER A 509 0.77 1.95 29.33
C SER A 509 0.63 1.21 30.65
N GLY A 510 -0.52 0.60 30.93
CA GLY A 510 -0.73 0.00 32.25
C GLY A 510 -1.84 -1.03 32.34
N SER A 511 -1.77 -1.85 33.39
CA SER A 511 -2.78 -2.82 33.82
C SER A 511 -2.77 -2.93 35.34
N ASP A 512 -3.59 -3.85 35.88
CA ASP A 512 -3.64 -4.16 37.31
C ASP A 512 -2.30 -4.65 37.90
N VAL A 513 -1.34 -5.05 37.04
CA VAL A 513 -0.05 -5.65 37.43
C VAL A 513 1.11 -4.65 37.36
N GLY A 514 0.98 -3.57 36.60
CA GLY A 514 2.09 -2.65 36.38
C GLY A 514 1.76 -1.52 35.42
N VAL A 515 2.54 -0.45 35.52
CA VAL A 515 2.39 0.78 34.74
C VAL A 515 3.75 1.22 34.24
N SER A 516 3.79 1.74 33.02
CA SER A 516 4.91 2.47 32.44
C SER A 516 4.41 3.83 31.95
N LYS A 517 5.21 4.87 32.19
CA LYS A 517 4.97 6.21 31.65
C LYS A 517 6.23 6.68 30.95
N ASP A 518 6.13 6.99 29.67
CA ASP A 518 7.28 7.35 28.86
C ASP A 518 7.14 8.76 28.30
N ARG A 519 8.24 9.52 28.35
CA ARG A 519 8.40 10.76 27.60
C ARG A 519 9.28 10.52 26.39
N THR A 520 8.74 10.77 25.19
CA THR A 520 9.47 10.72 23.93
C THR A 520 9.84 12.13 23.46
N THR A 521 11.10 12.33 23.09
CA THR A 521 11.58 13.50 22.37
C THR A 521 11.89 13.11 20.92
N PHE A 522 11.39 13.91 19.97
CA PHE A 522 11.66 13.72 18.54
C PHE A 522 12.78 14.66 18.07
N HIS A 523 13.59 14.19 17.12
CA HIS A 523 14.48 14.99 16.29
C HIS A 523 13.71 15.40 15.04
N ASP A 524 13.51 16.71 14.91
CA ASP A 524 12.95 17.34 13.72
C ASP A 524 13.97 18.32 13.16
N ASP A 525 14.28 18.18 11.88
CA ASP A 525 15.10 19.13 11.14
C ASP A 525 14.22 19.84 10.11
N LEU A 526 13.79 21.06 10.45
CA LEU A 526 12.92 21.85 9.59
C LEU A 526 13.63 22.33 8.32
N SER A 527 14.97 22.37 8.28
CA SER A 527 15.72 22.81 7.10
C SER A 527 15.73 21.76 6.00
N SER A 528 15.88 20.49 6.36
CA SER A 528 15.75 19.34 5.44
C SER A 528 14.32 18.77 5.39
N TRP A 529 13.40 19.33 6.18
CA TRP A 529 12.05 18.84 6.40
C TRP A 529 12.00 17.34 6.76
N THR A 530 12.89 16.94 7.67
CA THR A 530 12.94 15.58 8.22
C THR A 530 12.28 15.58 9.59
N LEU A 531 11.15 14.88 9.73
CA LEU A 531 10.30 14.92 10.92
C LEU A 531 10.13 13.53 11.55
N GLY A 532 9.95 13.49 12.87
CA GLY A 532 9.40 12.33 13.58
C GLY A 532 10.42 11.26 13.97
N GLN A 533 11.72 11.55 13.84
CA GLN A 533 12.75 10.62 14.23
C GLN A 533 12.87 10.58 15.77
N LYS A 534 12.70 9.41 16.40
CA LYS A 534 12.78 9.32 17.87
C LYS A 534 14.21 9.59 18.34
N ALA A 535 14.40 10.64 19.14
CA ALA A 535 15.71 11.05 19.65
C ALA A 535 15.95 10.55 21.08
N ARG A 536 14.92 10.49 21.91
CA ARG A 536 15.10 10.11 23.32
C ARG A 536 13.80 9.55 23.90
N VAL A 537 13.91 8.50 24.71
CA VAL A 537 12.79 7.96 25.51
C VAL A 537 13.24 7.84 26.95
N VAL A 538 12.45 8.41 27.86
CA VAL A 538 12.72 8.41 29.30
C VAL A 538 11.49 7.91 30.04
N ASP A 539 11.69 6.99 30.96
CA ASP A 539 10.67 6.62 31.92
C ASP A 539 10.43 7.81 32.87
N ILE A 540 9.21 8.34 32.87
CA ILE A 540 8.84 9.57 33.58
C ILE A 540 8.95 9.40 35.10
N ASP A 541 8.63 8.21 35.62
CA ASP A 541 8.55 7.96 37.05
C ASP A 541 9.95 7.74 37.67
N THR A 542 10.85 7.07 36.95
CA THR A 542 12.21 6.75 37.41
C THR A 542 13.28 7.72 36.91
N GLY A 543 12.99 8.49 35.85
CA GLY A 543 13.97 9.33 35.16
C GLY A 543 15.00 8.56 34.34
N ILE A 544 14.86 7.23 34.22
CA ILE A 544 15.80 6.39 33.48
C ILE A 544 15.64 6.64 31.98
N GLU A 545 16.74 7.01 31.32
CA GLU A 545 16.83 7.08 29.87
C GLU A 545 16.86 5.65 29.29
N GLN A 546 15.74 5.22 28.72
CA GLN A 546 15.60 3.91 28.10
C GLN A 546 16.38 3.85 26.78
N SER A 547 16.28 4.91 25.98
CA SER A 547 17.00 5.03 24.71
C SER A 547 17.34 6.47 24.36
N ARG A 548 18.46 6.65 23.65
CA ARG A 548 18.84 7.92 23.02
C ARG A 548 19.45 7.65 21.65
N THR A 549 19.11 8.49 20.68
CA THR A 549 19.70 8.53 19.35
C THR A 549 20.06 9.97 19.03
N GLU A 550 21.34 10.19 18.75
CA GLU A 550 21.84 11.45 18.20
C GLU A 550 21.91 11.34 16.68
N TYR A 551 21.50 12.41 15.99
CA TYR A 551 21.43 12.48 14.54
C TYR A 551 22.50 13.44 14.00
N ASN A 552 23.04 13.16 12.83
CA ASN A 552 23.96 14.07 12.15
C ASN A 552 23.23 15.22 11.43
N ALA A 553 23.97 16.09 10.75
CA ALA A 553 23.42 17.22 10.00
C ALA A 553 22.50 16.84 8.83
N GLN A 554 22.52 15.58 8.38
CA GLN A 554 21.64 15.04 7.34
C GLN A 554 20.47 14.24 7.92
N SER A 555 20.23 14.37 9.23
CA SER A 555 19.19 13.64 9.95
C SER A 555 19.30 12.11 9.78
N LEU A 556 20.53 11.60 9.78
CA LEU A 556 20.84 10.17 9.85
C LEU A 556 21.26 9.80 11.28
N PRO A 557 20.81 8.64 11.83
CA PRO A 557 21.20 8.20 13.17
C PRO A 557 22.72 8.02 13.30
N GLN A 558 23.39 8.87 14.06
CA GLN A 558 24.84 8.82 14.22
C GLN A 558 25.26 7.98 15.42
N THR A 559 24.62 8.16 16.58
CA THR A 559 25.01 7.43 17.78
C THR A 559 23.78 7.00 18.57
N THR A 560 23.77 5.77 19.08
CA THR A 560 22.64 5.21 19.81
C THR A 560 23.08 4.67 21.18
N TRP A 561 22.27 4.92 22.19
CA TRP A 561 22.41 4.41 23.56
C TRP A 561 21.16 3.65 23.99
N LEU A 562 21.37 2.65 24.85
CA LEU A 562 20.31 1.96 25.58
C LEU A 562 20.66 1.97 27.06
N PHE A 563 19.73 2.42 27.91
CA PHE A 563 19.94 2.49 29.37
C PHE A 563 21.27 3.19 29.76
N GLY A 564 21.58 4.29 29.07
CA GLY A 564 22.81 5.08 29.25
C GLY A 564 24.11 4.43 28.75
N LYS A 565 24.06 3.21 28.18
CA LYS A 565 25.23 2.53 27.59
C LYS A 565 25.28 2.77 26.09
N LEU A 566 26.46 3.13 25.58
CA LEU A 566 26.69 3.27 24.14
C LEU A 566 26.44 1.92 23.47
N LYS A 567 25.52 1.90 22.50
CA LYS A 567 25.20 0.71 21.71
C LYS A 567 26.02 0.68 20.43
N GLN A 568 26.02 1.78 19.69
CA GLN A 568 26.72 1.89 18.41
C GLN A 568 26.92 3.35 17.98
N THR A 569 27.94 3.58 17.15
CA THR A 569 28.15 4.79 16.36
C THR A 569 28.24 4.41 14.88
N LEU A 570 27.53 5.13 14.01
CA LEU A 570 27.47 4.91 12.57
C LEU A 570 28.09 6.09 11.82
N ALA A 571 28.75 5.79 10.70
CA ALA A 571 29.15 6.77 9.69
C ALA A 571 28.53 6.41 8.34
N TYR A 572 28.25 7.43 7.54
CA TYR A 572 27.54 7.31 6.28
C TYR A 572 28.34 7.92 5.12
N ASP A 573 28.13 7.42 3.91
CA ASP A 573 28.56 8.11 2.69
C ASP A 573 27.59 9.26 2.31
N ALA A 574 27.93 9.98 1.24
CA ALA A 574 27.13 11.09 0.74
C ALA A 574 25.75 10.68 0.21
N LEU A 575 25.56 9.39 -0.12
CA LEU A 575 24.29 8.86 -0.62
C LEU A 575 23.41 8.33 0.51
N GLY A 576 23.91 8.27 1.75
CA GLY A 576 23.21 7.78 2.93
C GLY A 576 23.44 6.30 3.25
N ASN A 577 24.38 5.61 2.58
CA ASN A 577 24.74 4.23 2.94
C ASN A 577 25.63 4.22 4.18
N VAL A 578 25.48 3.22 5.05
CA VAL A 578 26.37 3.01 6.20
C VAL A 578 27.73 2.54 5.70
N VAL A 579 28.81 3.28 6.00
CA VAL A 579 30.18 2.88 5.63
C VAL A 579 31.00 2.40 6.82
N GLN A 580 30.55 2.72 8.04
CA GLN A 580 31.19 2.29 9.27
C GLN A 580 30.15 2.08 10.37
N ALA A 581 30.28 0.98 11.09
CA ALA A 581 29.58 0.73 12.34
C ALA A 581 30.61 0.42 13.44
N LYS A 582 30.61 1.24 14.49
CA LYS A 582 31.43 1.05 15.68
C LYS A 582 30.53 0.59 16.81
N ASP A 583 30.76 -0.58 17.38
CA ASP A 583 29.97 -1.09 18.50
C ASP A 583 30.28 -0.35 19.82
N GLY A 584 29.51 -0.65 20.87
CA GLY A 584 29.72 -0.08 22.21
C GLY A 584 31.07 -0.40 22.86
N ASN A 585 31.78 -1.44 22.39
CA ASN A 585 33.12 -1.82 22.84
C ASN A 585 34.22 -1.13 22.03
N GLY A 586 33.85 -0.42 20.97
CA GLY A 586 34.77 0.29 20.08
C GLY A 586 35.27 -0.53 18.89
N ASN A 587 34.77 -1.74 18.67
CA ASN A 587 35.09 -2.55 17.49
C ASN A 587 34.46 -1.94 16.25
N ILE A 588 35.27 -1.75 15.21
CA ILE A 588 34.84 -1.10 13.97
C ILE A 588 34.61 -2.15 12.88
N THR A 589 33.42 -2.13 12.29
CA THR A 589 33.08 -2.83 11.05
C THR A 589 32.94 -1.81 9.92
N GLN A 590 33.65 -1.99 8.82
CA GLN A 590 33.57 -1.12 7.64
C GLN A 590 32.78 -1.80 6.53
N MET A 591 31.93 -1.05 5.85
CA MET A 591 31.07 -1.53 4.76
C MET A 591 31.39 -0.72 3.50
N GLN A 592 31.73 -1.41 2.42
CA GLN A 592 32.32 -0.80 1.22
C GLN A 592 31.62 -1.30 -0.04
N ASP A 593 31.74 -0.51 -1.11
CA ASP A 593 31.40 -0.89 -2.47
C ASP A 593 29.94 -1.34 -2.67
N TYR A 594 28.99 -0.60 -2.10
CA TYR A 594 27.56 -0.90 -2.19
C TYR A 594 27.07 -1.11 -3.63
N LYS A 595 26.34 -2.21 -3.85
CA LYS A 595 25.58 -2.46 -5.08
C LYS A 595 24.20 -3.02 -4.73
N ARG A 596 23.16 -2.35 -5.22
CA ARG A 596 21.74 -2.72 -5.01
C ARG A 596 21.41 -2.96 -3.52
N GLY A 597 21.94 -2.11 -2.64
CA GLY A 597 21.68 -2.14 -1.19
C GLY A 597 22.58 -3.08 -0.40
N THR A 598 23.46 -3.82 -1.07
CA THR A 598 24.35 -4.80 -0.45
C THR A 598 25.80 -4.30 -0.48
N PRO A 599 26.51 -4.22 0.67
CA PRO A 599 27.94 -3.94 0.68
C PRO A 599 28.70 -5.13 0.05
N ARG A 600 29.56 -4.86 -0.93
CA ARG A 600 30.36 -5.90 -1.59
C ARG A 600 31.62 -6.27 -0.82
N ARG A 601 31.99 -5.49 0.20
CA ARG A 601 33.08 -5.82 1.10
C ARG A 601 32.76 -5.34 2.51
N VAL A 602 32.93 -6.23 3.49
CA VAL A 602 32.79 -5.91 4.91
C VAL A 602 34.09 -6.29 5.61
N VAL A 603 34.70 -5.32 6.30
CA VAL A 603 35.95 -5.52 7.05
C VAL A 603 35.65 -5.43 8.54
N TYR A 604 36.02 -6.43 9.30
CA TYR A 604 35.80 -6.51 10.75
C TYR A 604 36.95 -5.89 11.54
N ALA A 605 36.75 -5.73 12.85
CA ALA A 605 37.70 -5.07 13.73
C ALA A 605 39.03 -5.81 13.89
N ASP A 606 39.02 -7.13 13.69
CA ASP A 606 40.21 -7.99 13.71
C ASP A 606 41.00 -7.97 12.39
N GLY A 607 40.55 -7.19 11.40
CA GLY A 607 41.14 -7.07 10.08
C GLY A 607 40.71 -8.14 9.07
N THR A 608 39.93 -9.15 9.50
CA THR A 608 39.32 -10.11 8.59
C THR A 608 38.23 -9.44 7.76
N SER A 609 37.86 -10.05 6.64
CA SER A 609 36.84 -9.49 5.77
C SER A 609 36.06 -10.54 5.02
N ILE A 610 34.80 -10.23 4.75
CA ILE A 610 34.00 -10.93 3.74
C ILE A 610 33.85 -10.07 2.50
N SER A 611 33.71 -10.71 1.34
CA SER A 611 33.38 -10.03 0.09
C SER A 611 32.25 -10.73 -0.65
N ALA A 612 31.57 -9.97 -1.50
CA ALA A 612 30.40 -10.41 -2.23
C ALA A 612 30.37 -9.80 -3.64
N THR A 613 29.84 -10.56 -4.60
CA THR A 613 29.51 -10.04 -5.92
C THR A 613 27.99 -10.02 -6.10
N VAL A 614 27.46 -8.94 -6.67
CA VAL A 614 26.01 -8.70 -6.78
C VAL A 614 25.67 -8.30 -8.21
N ASP A 615 24.61 -8.88 -8.76
CA ASP A 615 24.13 -8.55 -10.11
C ASP A 615 23.26 -7.28 -10.13
N ASP A 616 22.69 -6.93 -11.28
CA ASP A 616 21.85 -5.73 -11.42
C ASP A 616 20.42 -5.91 -10.88
N ASN A 617 20.00 -7.16 -10.63
CA ASN A 617 18.76 -7.50 -9.91
C ASN A 617 18.92 -7.41 -8.39
N GLY A 618 20.15 -7.26 -7.89
CA GLY A 618 20.45 -7.30 -6.46
C GLY A 618 20.65 -8.71 -5.92
N TRP A 619 20.85 -9.71 -6.79
CA TRP A 619 21.10 -11.08 -6.40
C TRP A 619 22.59 -11.32 -6.15
N LEU A 620 22.89 -12.09 -5.09
CA LEU A 620 24.25 -12.40 -4.65
C LEU A 620 24.85 -13.50 -5.54
N LEU A 621 25.80 -13.18 -6.41
CA LEU A 621 26.44 -14.16 -7.31
C LEU A 621 27.54 -14.97 -6.61
N SER A 622 28.27 -14.37 -5.67
CA SER A 622 29.25 -15.08 -4.85
C SER A 622 29.44 -14.40 -3.50
N LYS A 623 29.88 -15.20 -2.53
CA LYS A 623 30.37 -14.74 -1.23
C LYS A 623 31.70 -15.42 -0.92
N THR A 624 32.70 -14.63 -0.58
CA THR A 624 33.98 -15.10 -0.04
C THR A 624 34.02 -14.76 1.44
N ASP A 625 34.23 -15.76 2.28
CA ASP A 625 34.28 -15.62 3.73
C ASP A 625 35.67 -15.18 4.24
N GLU A 626 35.80 -15.07 5.55
CA GLU A 626 37.01 -14.62 6.26
C GLU A 626 38.20 -15.59 6.07
N THR A 627 37.93 -16.83 5.66
CA THR A 627 38.95 -17.87 5.37
C THR A 627 39.37 -17.90 3.90
N ALA A 628 38.91 -16.93 3.11
CA ALA A 628 39.05 -16.85 1.65
C ALA A 628 38.27 -17.92 0.86
N ALA A 629 37.42 -18.70 1.53
CA ALA A 629 36.61 -19.73 0.90
C ALA A 629 35.42 -19.09 0.16
N THR A 630 35.23 -19.45 -1.12
CA THR A 630 34.23 -18.80 -1.99
C THR A 630 33.06 -19.72 -2.32
N THR A 631 31.85 -19.29 -1.96
CA THR A 631 30.59 -19.92 -2.38
C THR A 631 29.97 -19.13 -3.53
N VAL A 632 29.53 -19.81 -4.58
CA VAL A 632 28.90 -19.21 -5.77
C VAL A 632 27.44 -19.62 -5.87
N PHE A 633 26.57 -18.69 -6.24
CA PHE A 633 25.14 -18.90 -6.41
C PHE A 633 24.71 -18.66 -7.86
N ALA A 634 23.75 -19.44 -8.33
CA ALA A 634 22.99 -19.13 -9.54
C ALA A 634 21.51 -19.06 -9.23
N TYR A 635 20.78 -18.37 -10.10
CA TYR A 635 19.36 -18.09 -9.94
C TYR A 635 18.59 -18.44 -11.20
N ASP A 636 17.30 -18.75 -11.05
CA ASP A 636 16.38 -18.81 -12.17
C ASP A 636 15.85 -17.41 -12.58
N ALA A 637 15.00 -17.35 -13.61
CA ALA A 637 14.45 -16.11 -14.13
C ALA A 637 13.59 -15.31 -13.12
N MET A 638 13.19 -15.92 -12.00
CA MET A 638 12.43 -15.27 -10.93
C MET A 638 13.28 -14.93 -9.70
N GLY A 639 14.59 -15.20 -9.73
CA GLY A 639 15.48 -14.90 -8.62
C GLY A 639 15.46 -15.94 -7.51
N ARG A 640 14.96 -17.14 -7.79
CA ARG A 640 15.06 -18.26 -6.85
C ARG A 640 16.40 -18.94 -7.05
N VAL A 641 17.10 -19.27 -5.97
CA VAL A 641 18.39 -19.98 -6.04
C VAL A 641 18.21 -21.30 -6.79
N SER A 642 19.03 -21.54 -7.80
CA SER A 642 19.05 -22.76 -8.62
C SER A 642 20.32 -23.59 -8.48
N LEU A 643 21.41 -22.98 -7.99
CA LEU A 643 22.70 -23.63 -7.76
C LEU A 643 23.40 -22.99 -6.57
N ILE A 644 24.04 -23.82 -5.75
CA ILE A 644 25.04 -23.41 -4.77
C ILE A 644 26.29 -24.26 -5.04
N ARG A 645 27.38 -23.60 -5.42
CA ARG A 645 28.71 -24.21 -5.54
C ARG A 645 29.52 -23.83 -4.33
N TYR A 646 29.97 -24.85 -3.59
CA TYR A 646 30.80 -24.68 -2.40
C TYR A 646 32.27 -24.45 -2.78
N PRO A 647 33.09 -23.96 -1.85
CA PRO A 647 34.52 -23.76 -2.07
C PRO A 647 35.21 -25.04 -2.55
N SER A 648 36.08 -24.91 -3.56
CA SER A 648 36.82 -26.03 -4.17
C SER A 648 38.26 -26.16 -3.64
N ASP A 649 38.69 -25.20 -2.84
CA ASP A 649 40.02 -25.07 -2.23
C ASP A 649 40.11 -25.71 -0.83
N ASP A 650 39.04 -26.35 -0.38
CA ASP A 650 39.04 -27.23 0.80
C ASP A 650 39.64 -28.61 0.45
N THR A 651 40.28 -29.23 1.43
CA THR A 651 40.68 -30.66 1.42
C THR A 651 39.50 -31.60 1.17
N VAL A 652 38.27 -31.16 1.45
CA VAL A 652 37.03 -31.88 1.17
C VAL A 652 36.39 -31.35 -0.12
N GLY A 653 36.27 -32.22 -1.12
CA GLY A 653 35.52 -31.92 -2.34
C GLY A 653 34.01 -31.92 -2.09
N TRP A 654 33.45 -30.77 -1.70
CA TRP A 654 32.02 -30.60 -1.50
C TRP A 654 31.26 -30.70 -2.83
N ASN A 655 30.16 -31.46 -2.85
CA ASN A 655 29.30 -31.53 -4.03
C ASN A 655 28.44 -30.26 -4.15
N ASP A 656 28.27 -29.76 -5.36
CA ASP A 656 27.32 -28.68 -5.67
C ASP A 656 25.90 -29.07 -5.24
N THR A 657 25.14 -28.09 -4.76
CA THR A 657 23.70 -28.22 -4.51
C THR A 657 22.92 -27.65 -5.69
N VAL A 658 22.24 -28.50 -6.45
CA VAL A 658 21.31 -28.07 -7.51
C VAL A 658 19.91 -27.97 -6.94
N ILE A 659 19.22 -26.86 -7.19
CA ILE A 659 17.87 -26.59 -6.70
C ILE A 659 16.93 -26.36 -7.89
N ASN A 660 15.88 -27.16 -8.00
CA ASN A 660 14.86 -27.02 -9.03
C ASN A 660 13.50 -26.67 -8.43
N HIS A 661 12.97 -25.50 -8.79
CA HIS A 661 11.63 -25.05 -8.44
C HIS A 661 10.70 -25.37 -9.60
N GLN A 662 9.73 -26.26 -9.38
CA GLN A 662 8.83 -26.66 -10.46
C GLN A 662 7.39 -26.74 -10.01
N ARG A 663 6.51 -26.39 -10.94
CA ARG A 663 5.08 -26.58 -10.82
C ARG A 663 4.69 -27.89 -11.49
N THR A 664 4.06 -28.79 -10.74
CA THR A 664 3.75 -30.15 -11.21
C THR A 664 2.43 -30.18 -11.96
N ALA A 665 2.36 -30.79 -13.14
CA ALA A 665 1.14 -30.87 -13.96
C ALA A 665 0.20 -32.05 -13.58
N SER A 666 0.68 -32.98 -12.75
CA SER A 666 -0.07 -34.15 -12.28
C SER A 666 -0.33 -34.09 -10.78
N THR A 667 -1.34 -34.84 -10.34
CA THR A 667 -1.53 -35.12 -8.91
C THR A 667 -0.38 -36.00 -8.41
N GLU A 668 0.25 -35.63 -7.30
CA GLU A 668 1.26 -36.46 -6.64
C GLU A 668 1.22 -36.28 -5.13
N ARG A 669 1.51 -37.35 -4.38
CA ARG A 669 1.55 -37.32 -2.91
C ARG A 669 0.28 -36.70 -2.28
N GLY A 670 -0.90 -36.91 -2.86
CA GLY A 670 -2.16 -36.35 -2.35
C GLY A 670 -2.37 -34.85 -2.63
N LEU A 671 -1.46 -34.20 -3.36
CA LEU A 671 -1.61 -32.82 -3.83
C LEU A 671 -2.10 -32.82 -5.27
N ALA A 672 -3.15 -32.04 -5.53
CA ALA A 672 -3.70 -31.86 -6.87
C ALA A 672 -2.66 -31.27 -7.84
N ALA A 673 -2.90 -31.45 -9.15
CA ALA A 673 -2.11 -30.80 -10.20
C ALA A 673 -2.03 -29.28 -9.98
N GLY A 674 -0.87 -28.70 -10.30
CA GLY A 674 -0.57 -27.28 -10.17
C GLY A 674 0.09 -26.87 -8.85
N HIS A 675 0.38 -27.81 -7.95
CA HIS A 675 1.19 -27.57 -6.75
C HIS A 675 2.67 -27.38 -7.10
N TRP A 676 3.43 -26.81 -6.16
CA TRP A 676 4.86 -26.59 -6.30
C TRP A 676 5.66 -27.65 -5.55
N ARG A 677 6.79 -28.05 -6.13
CA ARG A 677 7.85 -28.75 -5.42
C ARG A 677 9.21 -28.12 -5.67
N GLU A 678 10.03 -28.17 -4.65
CA GLU A 678 11.43 -27.74 -4.65
C GLU A 678 12.27 -29.01 -4.47
N ILE A 679 13.17 -29.29 -5.42
CA ILE A 679 14.09 -30.43 -5.36
C ILE A 679 15.50 -29.90 -5.15
N GLU A 680 16.09 -30.22 -4.01
CA GLU A 680 17.50 -29.99 -3.72
C GLU A 680 18.28 -31.31 -3.89
N ALA A 681 19.39 -31.26 -4.61
CA ALA A 681 20.28 -32.39 -4.85
C ALA A 681 21.74 -32.00 -4.55
N THR A 682 22.36 -32.68 -3.59
CA THR A 682 23.77 -32.49 -3.21
C THR A 682 24.46 -33.85 -3.19
N GLY A 683 25.24 -34.16 -4.23
CA GLY A 683 25.76 -35.53 -4.44
C GLY A 683 24.61 -36.54 -4.54
N ASN A 684 24.58 -37.55 -3.67
CA ASN A 684 23.46 -38.49 -3.56
C ASN A 684 22.32 -38.02 -2.66
N ALA A 685 22.53 -37.00 -1.82
CA ALA A 685 21.47 -36.49 -0.95
C ALA A 685 20.37 -35.83 -1.79
N ARG A 686 19.12 -36.14 -1.45
CA ARG A 686 17.93 -35.55 -2.05
C ARG A 686 17.04 -35.00 -0.96
N ARG A 687 16.56 -33.79 -1.15
CA ARG A 687 15.47 -33.20 -0.37
C ARG A 687 14.41 -32.69 -1.33
N ILE A 688 13.17 -33.15 -1.17
CA ILE A 688 12.03 -32.69 -1.95
C ILE A 688 11.02 -32.07 -1.01
N THR A 689 10.72 -30.80 -1.21
CA THR A 689 9.70 -30.07 -0.43
C THR A 689 8.49 -29.81 -1.31
N TYR A 690 7.38 -30.48 -1.01
CA TYR A 690 6.09 -30.27 -1.65
C TYR A 690 5.33 -29.19 -0.90
N ARG A 691 4.69 -28.29 -1.65
CA ARG A 691 4.04 -27.09 -1.11
C ARG A 691 2.61 -27.01 -1.57
N ASP A 692 1.74 -26.51 -0.70
CA ASP A 692 0.39 -26.14 -1.09
C ASP A 692 0.39 -24.85 -1.94
N ALA A 693 -0.80 -24.42 -2.35
CA ALA A 693 -1.00 -23.24 -3.17
C ALA A 693 -0.56 -21.92 -2.49
N LEU A 694 -0.45 -21.86 -1.15
CA LEU A 694 0.12 -20.73 -0.40
C LEU A 694 1.63 -20.89 -0.17
N LEU A 695 2.27 -21.82 -0.89
CA LEU A 695 3.70 -22.14 -0.83
C LEU A 695 4.16 -22.64 0.55
N ARG A 696 3.24 -23.14 1.38
CA ARG A 696 3.55 -23.70 2.69
C ARG A 696 4.03 -25.15 2.54
N PRO A 697 5.15 -25.55 3.17
CA PRO A 697 5.64 -26.93 3.11
C PRO A 697 4.65 -27.92 3.73
N VAL A 698 4.00 -28.75 2.92
CA VAL A 698 3.03 -29.77 3.42
C VAL A 698 3.66 -31.14 3.58
N LEU A 699 4.67 -31.45 2.77
CA LEU A 699 5.45 -32.68 2.86
C LEU A 699 6.91 -32.39 2.50
N ARG A 700 7.83 -32.90 3.29
CA ARG A 700 9.25 -32.95 2.95
C ARG A 700 9.73 -34.40 2.92
N GLU A 701 10.41 -34.79 1.85
CA GLU A 701 11.09 -36.07 1.69
C GLU A 701 12.60 -35.86 1.70
N GLU A 702 13.34 -36.66 2.45
CA GLU A 702 14.81 -36.70 2.44
C GLU A 702 15.29 -38.14 2.27
N TYR A 703 16.26 -38.37 1.39
CA TYR A 703 16.77 -39.70 1.10
C TYR A 703 18.13 -39.64 0.37
N ASP A 704 18.85 -40.76 0.40
CA ASP A 704 19.97 -41.02 -0.49
C ASP A 704 19.45 -41.60 -1.82
N ALA A 705 19.85 -41.00 -2.94
CA ALA A 705 19.41 -41.37 -4.29
C ALA A 705 19.75 -42.82 -4.66
N THR A 706 20.80 -43.41 -4.08
CA THR A 706 21.23 -44.80 -4.31
C THR A 706 20.50 -45.79 -3.40
N ASN A 707 19.89 -45.35 -2.31
CA ASN A 707 19.21 -46.22 -1.35
C ASN A 707 17.95 -45.57 -0.75
N ARG A 708 17.06 -45.10 -1.62
CA ARG A 708 15.81 -44.43 -1.20
C ARG A 708 14.98 -45.30 -0.25
N SER A 709 14.84 -46.59 -0.56
CA SER A 709 13.99 -47.51 0.21
C SER A 709 14.41 -47.68 1.67
N SER A 710 15.68 -47.47 2.01
CA SER A 710 16.17 -47.59 3.39
C SER A 710 16.31 -46.23 4.08
N THR A 711 16.64 -45.18 3.32
CA THR A 711 16.99 -43.85 3.84
C THR A 711 15.85 -42.83 3.82
N LEU A 712 14.71 -43.14 3.22
CA LEU A 712 13.58 -42.21 3.13
C LEU A 712 13.09 -41.79 4.52
N ARG A 713 13.15 -40.47 4.75
CA ARG A 713 12.60 -39.75 5.90
C ARG A 713 11.61 -38.70 5.41
N GLN A 714 10.46 -38.64 6.06
CA GLN A 714 9.36 -37.75 5.70
C GLN A 714 8.92 -36.94 6.90
N VAL A 715 8.53 -35.69 6.64
CA VAL A 715 7.90 -34.78 7.62
C VAL A 715 6.68 -34.18 6.95
N ILE A 716 5.52 -34.27 7.62
CA ILE A 716 4.25 -33.68 7.17
C ILE A 716 3.91 -32.50 8.08
N ASN A 717 3.40 -31.42 7.49
CA ASN A 717 2.85 -30.28 8.24
C ASN A 717 1.40 -30.03 7.87
N ALA A 718 0.62 -29.58 8.84
CA ALA A 718 -0.70 -28.98 8.62
C ALA A 718 -0.75 -27.56 9.20
N TYR A 719 -1.63 -26.75 8.61
CA TYR A 719 -1.75 -25.34 8.92
C TYR A 719 -3.20 -24.95 9.11
N ASP A 720 -3.46 -24.00 9.99
CA ASP A 720 -4.77 -23.34 10.04
C ASP A 720 -4.92 -22.27 8.95
N HIS A 721 -6.05 -21.56 8.97
CA HIS A 721 -6.37 -20.51 8.01
C HIS A 721 -5.46 -19.28 8.10
N ALA A 722 -4.94 -18.97 9.30
CA ALA A 722 -3.90 -17.94 9.52
C ALA A 722 -2.49 -18.45 9.14
N GLY A 723 -2.41 -19.72 8.72
CA GLY A 723 -1.21 -20.45 8.38
C GLY A 723 -0.30 -20.79 9.56
N ARG A 724 -0.77 -20.70 10.81
CA ARG A 724 -0.01 -21.22 11.95
C ARG A 724 0.06 -22.75 11.81
N THR A 725 1.21 -23.33 12.13
CA THR A 725 1.38 -24.79 12.12
C THR A 725 0.50 -25.40 13.21
N THR A 726 -0.46 -26.23 12.82
CA THR A 726 -1.33 -26.95 13.76
C THR A 726 -0.85 -28.37 14.01
N PHE A 727 -0.05 -28.91 13.10
CA PHE A 727 0.54 -30.23 13.21
C PHE A 727 1.87 -30.28 12.48
N GLN A 728 2.82 -30.99 13.08
CA GLN A 728 4.06 -31.41 12.44
C GLN A 728 4.37 -32.83 12.91
N SER A 729 4.57 -33.74 11.95
CA SER A 729 4.94 -35.11 12.29
C SER A 729 6.39 -35.18 12.78
N ASN A 730 6.69 -36.18 13.61
CA ASN A 730 8.07 -36.64 13.75
C ASN A 730 8.60 -37.10 12.38
N PRO A 731 9.91 -37.23 12.21
CA PRO A 731 10.45 -37.77 10.98
C PRO A 731 10.28 -39.29 10.90
N GLY A 732 9.75 -39.78 9.79
CA GLY A 732 9.38 -41.18 9.63
C GLY A 732 9.02 -41.52 8.19
N ARG A 733 8.19 -42.54 7.99
CA ARG A 733 7.61 -42.87 6.68
C ARG A 733 6.11 -42.69 6.77
N TYR A 734 5.57 -41.78 5.97
CA TYR A 734 4.18 -41.37 6.01
C TYR A 734 3.60 -41.28 4.59
N ARG A 735 2.31 -41.57 4.48
CA ARG A 735 1.51 -41.24 3.29
C ARG A 735 0.60 -40.08 3.66
N LEU A 736 0.49 -39.07 2.78
CA LEU A 736 -0.53 -38.03 2.94
C LEU A 736 -1.91 -38.69 2.80
N GLY A 737 -2.70 -38.70 3.88
CA GLY A 737 -4.06 -39.26 3.93
C GLY A 737 -4.24 -40.55 4.75
N GLU A 738 -3.22 -41.06 5.45
CA GLU A 738 -3.43 -42.04 6.53
C GLU A 738 -3.48 -41.29 7.88
N PRO A 739 -4.48 -41.57 8.74
CA PRO A 739 -4.73 -40.82 9.98
C PRO A 739 -3.58 -40.90 11.00
#